data_AF-A0A9D6HAE3-F1
#
_entry.id   AF-A0A9D6HAE3-F1
#
_cell.length_a   1.000
_cell.length_b   1.000
_cell.length_c   1.000
_cell.angle_alpha   90.00
_cell.angle_beta   90.00
_cell.angle_gamma   90.00
#
_symmetry.space_group_name_H-M   'P 1'
#
loop_
_entity.id
_entity.type
_entity.pdbx_description
1 polymer ?
#
loop_
_entity_poly.entity_id
_entity_poly.type
_entity_poly.pdbx_seq_one_letter_code
_entity_poly.pdbx_strand_id
1 'polypeptide(L)'
;MAHGSGGYRLGIDLGTNSVGWAIVGGNRIIAMGSRIFDAGVQGDIEKGKEEPRNAQRRQARQVRRQSERRARRLRKVYNLLGRHGLLPPAGDPQQRHDLLLQLDATLRSKSPKNRASPHADAQTWLYGLRARGLDEKLEPDELGRALFHLAQRRGFKSGRKAAYTPEEQEDEGKVQAGIETLRERMATAGARTLGEYFSSLDPTEREQRIRGLWTARDMYAHEFDEICKAQNAHQPELLSDALVADLREAMFFQRPLKKVLPGRCELEPDQRRAPLAHPAAQRIRMIQAVNNLALRPALGRDIDLTQDQRNAILHMLEAHGDVTMARARRLIGVGNKMKFNLEEGGEKRLVGDRTAQHMRQAIGELWDSLTPSRQERIVTELLEADDDIPALSLGLAQRWGLERDQALALARTKLEPGYAALSLKAIRKLSPCVEAGERFGAARAKVYGASAHAGPAVDLLPPVRRHRGVREDDVFAALRNPAVERSLAELRKVVNCLLRKYGKPDRVHVEVARDLKNPRDLRARLNKRRLDNEKTRAKAFAQIQKETGNPRPNRKEIEAYLLWEECGGFCPYTGFSISLRDLFGPEPQFEVEHIIPRSRSLDDSFNNKTLCHRDANRDKRNKTPWEAFGSDPVRWEEILQRVRRFKGLSARSKLSRFESPEVQLDDFTERQLNDTRYASKLAGDYLGLLFGGRVDPGNKKRVQVSAGGLTARLRAEWGLNGLLDDGDTKNGGRDIKTRDDHRHHAVDALVIALTEERTIQQMARAAERAEEQHRRRLDLAAPWPNFVQHVREAVDQIVVSHRVDRRVQAKIHDDTLYSKAYQRTRKGKPVEMRRVRKPLENMSPKEIGSIVDPAVRAAVAAKLEELGGDVKKFHDPSNLPSLPNKKGGRTPIRSARIERAQSVQTIGKGPRERHVALAANHHLEVYANLDDDGDEMRWQGRLVSMYEAMARVRARKIGSDVAVVEKDHGKRTKFKFSLAPGETIELQEPQGEPRLYIVRSISQERTSGGRRPAPIVEFVDVRDARLKKDIKTANAWGKRAVNPLGELGCRKVLVSPVGEVFPAHD
;
A
#
# COMPACT_ATOMS: atom_id res chain seq x y z
N MET A 1 7.41 46.41 4.04
CA MET A 1 7.31 47.02 2.70
C MET A 1 6.08 46.44 2.01
N ALA A 2 5.07 47.26 1.75
CA ALA A 2 3.87 46.87 1.03
C ALA A 2 4.24 46.69 -0.46
N HIS A 3 4.22 45.45 -0.95
CA HIS A 3 4.31 45.20 -2.39
C HIS A 3 3.01 45.68 -3.06
N GLY A 4 3.17 46.50 -4.10
CA GLY A 4 2.08 47.09 -4.85
C GLY A 4 1.08 46.08 -5.40
N SER A 5 -0.09 46.62 -5.73
CA SER A 5 -1.34 46.04 -6.24
C SER A 5 -1.27 45.15 -7.49
N GLY A 6 -0.11 44.61 -7.86
CA GLY A 6 0.03 43.60 -8.91
C GLY A 6 -0.21 42.21 -8.33
N GLY A 7 -1.32 41.56 -8.70
CA GLY A 7 -1.59 40.21 -8.24
C GLY A 7 -0.62 39.15 -8.83
N TYR A 8 -0.56 37.99 -8.19
CA TYR A 8 0.47 36.97 -8.45
C TYR A 8 -0.11 35.57 -8.67
N ARG A 9 0.69 34.71 -9.32
CA ARG A 9 0.39 33.30 -9.59
C ARG A 9 1.16 32.40 -8.65
N LEU A 10 0.50 31.35 -8.16
CA LEU A 10 1.12 30.30 -7.34
C LEU A 10 1.16 28.98 -8.12
N GLY A 11 2.36 28.49 -8.42
CA GLY A 11 2.57 27.14 -8.96
C GLY A 11 2.88 26.13 -7.85
N ILE A 12 2.32 24.93 -7.96
CA ILE A 12 2.45 23.86 -6.96
C ILE A 12 2.74 22.52 -7.66
N ASP A 13 3.88 21.91 -7.33
CA ASP A 13 4.21 20.51 -7.66
C ASP A 13 3.93 19.63 -6.43
N LEU A 14 2.83 18.86 -6.46
CA LEU A 14 2.38 18.05 -5.34
C LEU A 14 2.77 16.57 -5.50
N GLY A 15 3.82 16.15 -4.81
CA GLY A 15 4.31 14.77 -4.74
C GLY A 15 3.73 13.96 -3.57
N THR A 16 4.04 12.66 -3.52
CA THR A 16 3.68 11.79 -2.38
C THR A 16 4.48 12.09 -1.10
N ASN A 17 5.64 12.71 -1.28
CA ASN A 17 6.67 12.99 -0.27
C ASN A 17 7.27 14.40 -0.42
N SER A 18 6.69 15.25 -1.27
CA SER A 18 7.17 16.61 -1.51
C SER A 18 6.05 17.58 -1.91
N VAL A 19 6.23 18.86 -1.61
CA VAL A 19 5.49 19.98 -2.19
C VAL A 19 6.52 21.00 -2.70
N GLY A 20 6.66 21.10 -4.02
CA GLY A 20 7.33 22.23 -4.66
C GLY A 20 6.36 23.40 -4.79
N TRP A 21 6.82 24.63 -4.58
CA TRP A 21 6.00 25.83 -4.77
C TRP A 21 6.81 26.98 -5.38
N ALA A 22 6.14 27.83 -6.16
CA ALA A 22 6.72 29.02 -6.77
C ALA A 22 5.69 30.14 -6.91
N ILE A 23 6.10 31.37 -6.63
CA ILE A 23 5.30 32.59 -6.73
C ILE A 23 5.87 33.45 -7.85
N VAL A 24 5.03 33.78 -8.82
CA VAL A 24 5.40 34.61 -9.98
C VAL A 24 4.46 35.81 -10.07
N GLY A 25 5.03 37.02 -10.08
CA GLY A 25 4.30 38.27 -10.31
C GLY A 25 4.83 38.96 -11.56
N GLY A 26 3.96 39.24 -12.54
CA GLY A 26 4.39 39.73 -13.85
C GLY A 26 5.45 38.81 -14.49
N ASN A 27 6.60 39.39 -14.85
CA ASN A 27 7.77 38.71 -15.43
C ASN A 27 8.91 38.52 -14.40
N ARG A 28 8.56 38.23 -13.14
CA ARG A 28 9.53 38.06 -12.05
C ARG A 28 9.15 36.92 -11.11
N ILE A 29 10.17 36.20 -10.64
CA ILE A 29 10.07 35.23 -9.54
C ILE A 29 10.09 36.01 -8.23
N ILE A 30 9.01 35.89 -7.44
CA ILE A 30 8.92 36.54 -6.12
C ILE A 30 9.57 35.64 -5.07
N ALA A 31 9.23 34.34 -5.07
CA ALA A 31 9.79 33.35 -4.15
C ALA A 31 9.50 31.94 -4.65
N MET A 32 10.32 30.96 -4.26
CA MET A 32 10.07 29.54 -4.53
C MET A 32 10.70 28.67 -3.44
N GLY A 33 10.25 27.42 -3.32
CA GLY A 33 10.78 26.52 -2.31
C GLY A 33 10.29 25.08 -2.43
N SER A 34 10.85 24.22 -1.57
CA SER A 34 10.58 22.78 -1.56
C SER A 34 10.36 22.29 -0.13
N ARG A 35 9.24 21.58 0.08
CA ARG A 35 8.86 20.98 1.36
C ARG A 35 8.84 19.47 1.23
N ILE A 36 9.74 18.78 1.93
CA ILE A 36 9.91 17.33 1.92
C ILE A 36 9.27 16.70 3.17
N PHE A 37 8.58 15.59 2.99
CA PHE A 37 7.92 14.86 4.06
C PHE A 37 7.84 13.37 3.75
N ASP A 38 7.59 12.58 4.78
CA ASP A 38 7.39 11.15 4.64
C ASP A 38 5.99 10.85 4.09
N ALA A 39 5.90 10.00 3.07
CA ALA A 39 4.61 9.57 2.55
C ALA A 39 3.81 8.87 3.67
N GLY A 40 2.49 9.12 3.76
CA GLY A 40 1.61 8.63 4.84
C GLY A 40 1.47 7.10 4.95
N VAL A 41 2.26 6.35 4.16
CA VAL A 41 2.31 4.89 4.00
C VAL A 41 3.76 4.40 4.20
N GLN A 42 4.00 3.10 4.15
CA GLN A 42 5.33 2.48 4.13
C GLN A 42 5.46 1.61 2.88
N GLY A 43 6.68 1.48 2.33
CA GLY A 43 6.93 0.70 1.11
C GLY A 43 7.02 1.57 -0.14
N ASP A 44 7.18 0.90 -1.29
CA ASP A 44 7.40 1.54 -2.60
C ASP A 44 6.06 1.88 -3.26
N ILE A 45 5.69 3.17 -3.21
CA ILE A 45 4.41 3.67 -3.74
C ILE A 45 4.40 3.61 -5.27
N GLU A 46 5.50 3.95 -5.92
CA GLU A 46 5.61 3.95 -7.39
C GLU A 46 5.30 2.56 -7.96
N LYS A 47 5.70 1.50 -7.24
CA LYS A 47 5.46 0.10 -7.64
C LYS A 47 4.15 -0.49 -7.11
N GLY A 48 3.32 0.27 -6.41
CA GLY A 48 2.07 -0.22 -5.81
C GLY A 48 2.30 -1.23 -4.67
N LYS A 49 3.44 -1.16 -3.99
CA LYS A 49 3.82 -2.06 -2.89
C LYS A 49 3.71 -1.39 -1.52
N GLU A 50 2.95 -0.32 -1.43
CA GLU A 50 2.77 0.41 -0.18
C GLU A 50 1.72 -0.21 0.75
N GLU A 51 1.97 -0.09 2.05
CA GLU A 51 1.06 -0.50 3.12
C GLU A 51 0.73 0.68 4.05
N PRO A 52 -0.51 0.73 4.60
CA PRO A 52 -0.84 1.72 5.61
C PRO A 52 0.02 1.56 6.86
N ARG A 53 0.63 2.65 7.35
CA ARG A 53 1.44 2.65 8.59
C ARG A 53 0.72 2.11 9.83
N ASN A 54 -0.61 2.19 9.83
CA ASN A 54 -1.44 1.70 10.93
C ASN A 54 -1.70 0.18 10.88
N ALA A 55 -1.29 -0.53 9.83
CA ALA A 55 -1.51 -1.96 9.66
C ALA A 55 -0.80 -2.78 10.74
N GLN A 56 0.50 -2.58 10.93
CA GLN A 56 1.28 -3.22 11.99
C GLN A 56 0.70 -2.90 13.38
N ARG A 57 0.29 -1.64 13.62
CA ARG A 57 -0.37 -1.23 14.88
C ARG A 57 -1.69 -1.97 15.11
N ARG A 58 -2.48 -2.19 14.05
CA ARG A 58 -3.75 -2.92 14.09
C ARG A 58 -3.52 -4.40 14.39
N GLN A 59 -2.56 -5.04 13.72
CA GLN A 59 -2.17 -6.44 13.97
C GLN A 59 -1.68 -6.63 15.41
N ALA A 60 -0.74 -5.80 15.88
CA ALA A 60 -0.23 -5.88 17.25
C ALA A 60 -1.34 -5.69 18.31
N ARG A 61 -2.31 -4.80 18.05
CA ARG A 61 -3.48 -4.60 18.91
C ARG A 61 -4.42 -5.80 18.91
N GLN A 62 -4.60 -6.46 17.76
CA GLN A 62 -5.40 -7.67 17.65
C GLN A 62 -4.77 -8.80 18.47
N VAL A 63 -3.46 -9.03 18.34
CA VAL A 63 -2.73 -10.04 19.11
C VAL A 63 -2.84 -9.76 20.62
N ARG A 64 -2.63 -8.52 21.07
CA ARG A 64 -2.81 -8.16 22.49
C ARG A 64 -4.19 -8.50 23.02
N ARG A 65 -5.25 -8.13 22.27
CA ARG A 65 -6.64 -8.44 22.64
C ARG A 65 -6.89 -9.95 22.67
N GLN A 66 -6.37 -10.71 21.70
CA GLN A 66 -6.52 -12.16 21.66
C GLN A 66 -5.83 -12.82 22.88
N SER A 67 -4.60 -12.43 23.19
CA SER A 67 -3.86 -12.94 24.35
C SER A 67 -4.54 -12.58 25.67
N GLU A 68 -4.97 -11.33 25.84
CA GLU A 68 -5.70 -10.88 27.03
C GLU A 68 -7.01 -11.65 27.22
N ARG A 69 -7.80 -11.79 26.15
CA ARG A 69 -9.08 -12.53 26.19
C ARG A 69 -8.87 -14.02 26.48
N ARG A 70 -7.83 -14.63 25.90
CA ARG A 70 -7.47 -16.02 26.21
C ARG A 70 -7.10 -16.17 27.69
N ALA A 71 -6.25 -15.29 28.22
CA ALA A 71 -5.87 -15.32 29.64
C ALA A 71 -7.08 -15.12 30.57
N ARG A 72 -7.98 -14.18 30.22
CA ARG A 72 -9.23 -13.94 30.97
C ARG A 72 -10.15 -15.15 30.95
N ARG A 73 -10.33 -15.78 29.78
CA ARG A 73 -11.11 -17.02 29.64
C ARG A 73 -10.56 -18.12 30.54
N LEU A 74 -9.25 -18.41 30.43
CA LEU A 74 -8.63 -19.46 31.24
C LEU A 74 -8.67 -19.14 32.74
N ARG A 75 -8.67 -17.87 33.12
CA ARG A 75 -8.95 -17.46 34.50
C ARG A 75 -10.40 -17.73 34.93
N LYS A 76 -11.40 -17.39 34.10
CA LYS A 76 -12.81 -17.69 34.41
C LYS A 76 -13.01 -19.19 34.59
N VAL A 77 -12.54 -20.00 33.64
CA VAL A 77 -12.67 -21.47 33.69
C VAL A 77 -11.94 -22.06 34.90
N TYR A 78 -10.68 -21.69 35.15
CA TYR A 78 -9.94 -22.22 36.30
C TYR A 78 -10.62 -21.88 37.63
N ASN A 79 -11.12 -20.65 37.79
CA ASN A 79 -11.79 -20.22 39.00
C ASN A 79 -13.15 -20.91 39.19
N LEU A 80 -13.90 -21.17 38.11
CA LEU A 80 -15.14 -21.95 38.17
C LEU A 80 -14.84 -23.37 38.63
N LEU A 81 -13.90 -24.06 37.99
CA LEU A 81 -13.50 -25.41 38.39
C LEU A 81 -13.01 -25.45 39.85
N GLY A 82 -12.25 -24.45 40.30
CA GLY A 82 -11.75 -24.41 41.66
C GLY A 82 -12.81 -24.16 42.74
N ARG A 83 -13.87 -23.40 42.44
CA ARG A 83 -14.99 -23.18 43.37
C ARG A 83 -15.83 -24.44 43.61
N HIS A 84 -15.84 -25.34 42.63
CA HIS A 84 -16.60 -26.59 42.68
C HIS A 84 -15.72 -27.81 42.98
N GLY A 85 -14.52 -27.61 43.56
CA GLY A 85 -13.66 -28.72 44.01
C GLY A 85 -12.96 -29.52 42.90
N LEU A 86 -13.09 -29.11 41.63
CA LEU A 86 -12.49 -29.81 40.48
C LEU A 86 -11.01 -29.45 40.27
N LEU A 87 -10.55 -28.31 40.80
CA LEU A 87 -9.15 -27.90 40.75
C LEU A 87 -8.75 -27.18 42.05
N PRO A 88 -7.46 -27.17 42.41
CA PRO A 88 -7.02 -26.40 43.56
C PRO A 88 -7.21 -24.89 43.30
N PRO A 89 -7.65 -24.10 44.30
CA PRO A 89 -7.76 -22.65 44.17
C PRO A 89 -6.38 -22.01 44.01
N ALA A 90 -6.28 -20.93 43.22
CA ALA A 90 -5.04 -20.19 43.03
C ALA A 90 -5.29 -18.68 43.12
N GLY A 91 -4.49 -17.99 43.94
CA GLY A 91 -4.54 -16.54 44.14
C GLY A 91 -3.92 -15.75 42.98
N ASP A 92 -2.95 -16.31 42.26
CA ASP A 92 -2.30 -15.63 41.15
C ASP A 92 -1.96 -16.55 39.94
N PRO A 93 -1.54 -15.99 38.78
CA PRO A 93 -1.20 -16.78 37.60
C PRO A 93 0.02 -17.69 37.73
N GLN A 94 0.99 -17.37 38.59
CA GLN A 94 2.19 -18.17 38.83
C GLN A 94 1.83 -19.37 39.71
N GLN A 95 1.16 -19.14 40.84
CA GLN A 95 0.67 -20.21 41.71
C GLN A 95 -0.18 -21.22 40.93
N ARG A 96 -1.07 -20.74 40.06
CA ARG A 96 -1.85 -21.60 39.15
C ARG A 96 -0.98 -22.48 38.26
N HIS A 97 0.08 -21.91 37.69
CA HIS A 97 0.97 -22.65 36.81
C HIS A 97 1.66 -23.77 37.59
N ASP A 98 2.15 -23.46 38.79
CA ASP A 98 2.87 -24.40 39.64
C ASP A 98 1.94 -25.52 40.13
N LEU A 99 0.71 -25.19 40.56
CA LEU A 99 -0.32 -26.17 40.93
C LEU A 99 -0.68 -27.10 39.76
N LEU A 100 -0.81 -26.57 38.55
CA LEU A 100 -1.08 -27.39 37.37
C LEU A 100 0.11 -28.30 37.01
N LEU A 101 1.35 -27.85 37.22
CA LEU A 101 2.54 -28.69 37.00
C LEU A 101 2.62 -29.82 38.03
N GLN A 102 2.32 -29.52 39.29
CA GLN A 102 2.25 -30.53 40.36
C GLN A 102 1.15 -31.56 40.06
N LEU A 103 -0.05 -31.09 39.71
CA LEU A 103 -1.16 -31.96 39.32
C LEU A 103 -0.81 -32.81 38.10
N ASP A 104 -0.21 -32.23 37.06
CA ASP A 104 0.23 -32.97 35.87
C ASP A 104 1.24 -34.08 36.22
N ALA A 105 2.16 -33.83 37.18
CA ALA A 105 3.11 -34.83 37.64
C ALA A 105 2.42 -35.97 38.40
N THR A 106 1.50 -35.65 39.31
CA THR A 106 0.71 -36.63 40.08
C THR A 106 -0.15 -37.50 39.15
N LEU A 107 -0.92 -36.89 38.24
CA LEU A 107 -1.80 -37.64 37.33
C LEU A 107 -1.01 -38.55 36.38
N ARG A 108 0.16 -38.10 35.91
CA ARG A 108 1.03 -38.93 35.07
C ARG A 108 1.63 -40.12 35.82
N SER A 109 1.91 -39.98 37.12
CA SER A 109 2.41 -41.09 37.93
C SER A 109 1.39 -42.22 38.09
N LYS A 110 0.08 -41.88 38.04
CA LYS A 110 -1.05 -42.82 38.14
C LYS A 110 -1.45 -43.44 36.80
N SER A 111 -1.03 -42.87 35.66
CA SER A 111 -1.41 -43.37 34.33
C SER A 111 -0.46 -44.44 33.79
N PRO A 112 -0.95 -45.48 33.09
CA PRO A 112 -0.09 -46.48 32.46
C PRO A 112 0.86 -45.86 31.42
N LYS A 113 2.15 -46.17 31.49
CA LYS A 113 3.16 -45.76 30.49
C LYS A 113 3.05 -46.59 29.21
N ASN A 114 1.96 -46.44 28.45
CA ASN A 114 1.76 -47.27 27.25
C ASN A 114 1.57 -46.45 25.98
N ARG A 115 2.62 -45.73 25.56
CA ARG A 115 2.66 -44.99 24.28
C ARG A 115 4.05 -45.07 23.64
N ALA A 116 4.09 -45.00 22.30
CA ALA A 116 5.27 -45.25 21.46
C ALA A 116 6.55 -44.45 21.80
N SER A 117 6.46 -43.34 22.54
CA SER A 117 7.60 -42.64 23.12
C SER A 117 7.20 -41.67 24.26
N PRO A 118 8.15 -41.28 25.14
CA PRO A 118 7.93 -40.21 26.13
C PRO A 118 7.51 -38.87 25.53
N HIS A 119 7.94 -38.58 24.30
CA HIS A 119 7.55 -37.34 23.62
C HIS A 119 6.11 -37.40 23.09
N ALA A 120 5.70 -38.54 22.52
CA ALA A 120 4.32 -38.75 22.09
C ALA A 120 3.40 -38.63 23.30
N ASP A 121 3.71 -39.35 24.39
CA ASP A 121 2.96 -39.31 25.64
C ASP A 121 2.80 -37.90 26.20
N ALA A 122 3.88 -37.12 26.29
CA ALA A 122 3.84 -35.75 26.78
C ALA A 122 2.89 -34.84 25.99
N GLN A 123 2.60 -35.16 24.73
CA GLN A 123 1.66 -34.41 23.89
C GLN A 123 0.24 -34.96 23.93
N THR A 124 0.05 -36.26 24.18
CA THR A 124 -1.24 -36.93 24.00
C THR A 124 -1.95 -37.30 25.30
N TRP A 125 -1.26 -37.38 26.45
CA TRP A 125 -1.85 -37.91 27.70
C TRP A 125 -3.11 -37.17 28.17
N LEU A 126 -3.15 -35.83 28.06
CA LEU A 126 -4.34 -35.02 28.38
C LEU A 126 -5.52 -35.24 27.43
N TYR A 127 -5.25 -35.69 26.20
CA TYR A 127 -6.30 -36.11 25.29
C TYR A 127 -6.79 -37.51 25.67
N GLY A 128 -5.90 -38.38 26.16
CA GLY A 128 -6.28 -39.66 26.77
C GLY A 128 -7.19 -39.49 27.98
N LEU A 129 -6.92 -38.52 28.85
CA LEU A 129 -7.80 -38.19 29.98
C LEU A 129 -9.20 -37.74 29.53
N ARG A 130 -9.27 -36.97 28.43
CA ARG A 130 -10.54 -36.54 27.82
C ARG A 130 -11.30 -37.72 27.20
N ALA A 131 -10.59 -38.68 26.61
CA ALA A 131 -11.18 -39.90 26.06
C ALA A 131 -11.74 -40.81 27.17
N ARG A 132 -10.97 -41.06 28.23
CA ARG A 132 -11.39 -41.83 29.42
C ARG A 132 -12.69 -41.26 30.02
N GLY A 133 -12.81 -39.93 30.07
CA GLY A 133 -14.01 -39.26 30.58
C GLY A 133 -15.31 -39.52 29.81
N LEU A 134 -15.27 -40.24 28.68
CA LEU A 134 -16.45 -40.70 27.95
C LEU A 134 -16.98 -42.05 28.45
N ASP A 135 -16.11 -42.87 29.06
CA ASP A 135 -16.39 -44.29 29.33
C ASP A 135 -16.30 -44.65 30.81
N GLU A 136 -15.49 -43.94 31.60
CA GLU A 136 -15.27 -44.23 33.01
C GLU A 136 -15.38 -42.99 33.90
N LYS A 137 -15.65 -43.21 35.19
CA LYS A 137 -15.66 -42.15 36.21
C LYS A 137 -14.24 -41.57 36.36
N LEU A 138 -14.09 -40.27 36.13
CA LEU A 138 -12.86 -39.54 36.44
C LEU A 138 -12.90 -38.97 37.85
N GLU A 139 -11.75 -38.96 38.53
CA GLU A 139 -11.62 -38.25 39.79
C GLU A 139 -11.79 -36.72 39.61
N PRO A 140 -12.22 -35.97 40.64
CA PRO A 140 -12.51 -34.54 40.48
C PRO A 140 -11.36 -33.72 39.88
N ASP A 141 -10.12 -34.02 40.25
CA ASP A 141 -8.91 -33.37 39.76
C ASP A 141 -8.57 -33.78 38.31
N GLU A 142 -8.83 -35.02 37.93
CA GLU A 142 -8.75 -35.54 36.56
C GLU A 142 -9.76 -34.83 35.64
N LEU A 143 -11.03 -34.79 36.05
CA LEU A 143 -12.12 -34.15 35.32
C LEU A 143 -11.85 -32.64 35.16
N GLY A 144 -11.50 -31.96 36.24
CA GLY A 144 -11.14 -30.55 36.22
C GLY A 144 -9.97 -30.27 35.28
N ARG A 145 -8.94 -31.13 35.28
CA ARG A 145 -7.78 -30.96 34.41
C ARG A 145 -8.09 -31.22 32.94
N ALA A 146 -8.98 -32.16 32.63
CA ALA A 146 -9.48 -32.46 31.28
C ALA A 146 -10.28 -31.28 30.72
N LEU A 147 -11.26 -30.76 31.48
CA LEU A 147 -12.06 -29.59 31.09
C LEU A 147 -11.20 -28.33 30.95
N PHE A 148 -10.23 -28.11 31.85
CA PHE A 148 -9.30 -27.00 31.73
C PHE A 148 -8.41 -27.11 30.49
N HIS A 149 -7.94 -28.32 30.15
CA HIS A 149 -7.20 -28.57 28.91
C HIS A 149 -8.06 -28.24 27.68
N LEU A 150 -9.31 -28.70 27.66
CA LEU A 150 -10.27 -28.39 26.61
C LEU A 150 -10.46 -26.88 26.48
N ALA A 151 -10.49 -26.09 27.56
CA ALA A 151 -10.61 -24.63 27.48
C ALA A 151 -9.40 -23.90 26.88
N GLN A 152 -8.21 -24.52 26.86
CA GLN A 152 -6.96 -23.91 26.35
C GLN A 152 -7.04 -23.61 24.85
N ARG A 153 -7.81 -24.40 24.11
CA ARG A 153 -8.03 -24.31 22.66
C ARG A 153 -9.49 -24.55 22.38
N ARG A 154 -10.09 -23.80 21.46
CA ARG A 154 -11.52 -23.96 21.16
C ARG A 154 -11.80 -24.11 19.68
N GLY A 155 -10.80 -24.39 18.84
CA GLY A 155 -11.01 -24.48 17.39
C GLY A 155 -11.35 -23.14 16.72
N PHE A 156 -11.63 -23.16 15.43
CA PHE A 156 -12.03 -22.03 14.59
C PHE A 156 -13.57 -21.92 14.53
N LYS A 157 -14.11 -20.70 14.58
CA LYS A 157 -15.52 -20.41 14.32
C LYS A 157 -15.53 -19.37 13.20
N SER A 158 -16.11 -19.68 12.05
CA SER A 158 -16.30 -18.65 11.02
C SER A 158 -17.26 -17.60 11.58
N GLY A 159 -16.90 -16.33 11.38
CA GLY A 159 -17.69 -15.19 11.82
C GLY A 159 -17.74 -14.11 10.75
N ARG A 160 -17.46 -14.44 9.49
CA ARG A 160 -17.53 -13.51 8.37
C ARG A 160 -18.74 -13.87 7.52
N LYS A 161 -19.64 -12.90 7.31
CA LYS A 161 -20.76 -13.05 6.37
C LYS A 161 -20.30 -13.29 4.93
N ALA A 162 -19.17 -12.67 4.54
CA ALA A 162 -18.54 -12.85 3.23
C ALA A 162 -17.04 -12.53 3.28
N ALA A 163 -16.28 -13.10 2.34
CA ALA A 163 -14.88 -12.72 2.07
C ALA A 163 -14.83 -11.44 1.22
N TYR A 164 -13.96 -10.49 1.55
CA TYR A 164 -13.86 -9.21 0.85
C TYR A 164 -12.74 -9.20 -0.20
N THR A 165 -11.79 -10.14 -0.11
CA THR A 165 -10.71 -10.29 -1.09
C THR A 165 -10.55 -11.74 -1.53
N PRO A 166 -9.98 -11.99 -2.72
CA PRO A 166 -9.69 -13.34 -3.20
C PRO A 166 -8.79 -14.13 -2.24
N GLU A 167 -7.79 -13.48 -1.62
CA GLU A 167 -6.89 -14.13 -0.67
C GLU A 167 -7.63 -14.57 0.59
N GLU A 168 -8.56 -13.73 1.10
CA GLU A 168 -9.38 -14.09 2.24
C GLU A 168 -10.29 -15.29 1.93
N GLN A 169 -10.81 -15.37 0.71
CA GLN A 169 -11.63 -16.49 0.26
C GLN A 169 -10.80 -17.78 0.13
N GLU A 170 -9.59 -17.68 -0.41
CA GLU A 170 -8.67 -18.80 -0.54
C GLU A 170 -8.22 -19.33 0.82
N ASP A 171 -7.83 -18.43 1.73
CA ASP A 171 -7.39 -18.79 3.08
C ASP A 171 -8.53 -19.44 3.89
N GLU A 172 -9.74 -18.88 3.84
CA GLU A 172 -10.90 -19.49 4.49
C GLU A 172 -11.23 -20.85 3.88
N GLY A 173 -11.12 -20.99 2.55
CA GLY A 173 -11.29 -22.26 1.84
C GLY A 173 -10.32 -23.34 2.32
N LYS A 174 -9.03 -23.01 2.51
CA LYS A 174 -8.02 -23.94 3.03
C LYS A 174 -8.33 -24.40 4.45
N VAL A 175 -8.78 -23.49 5.31
CA VAL A 175 -9.16 -23.83 6.70
C VAL A 175 -10.37 -24.75 6.72
N GLN A 176 -11.40 -24.46 5.91
CA GLN A 176 -12.61 -25.28 5.84
C GLN A 176 -12.32 -26.67 5.27
N ALA A 177 -11.56 -26.76 4.18
CA ALA A 177 -11.12 -28.04 3.62
C ALA A 177 -10.35 -28.86 4.66
N GLY A 178 -9.43 -28.23 5.39
CA GLY A 178 -8.68 -28.90 6.45
C GLY A 178 -9.53 -29.37 7.64
N ILE A 179 -10.61 -28.65 7.97
CA ILE A 179 -11.59 -29.07 8.98
C ILE A 179 -12.38 -30.29 8.50
N GLU A 180 -12.80 -30.30 7.23
CA GLU A 180 -13.57 -31.40 6.66
C GLU A 180 -12.73 -32.68 6.57
N THR A 181 -11.49 -32.57 6.07
CA THR A 181 -10.53 -33.68 6.10
C THR A 181 -10.30 -34.22 7.51
N LEU A 182 -10.31 -33.36 8.54
CA LEU A 182 -10.20 -33.84 9.92
C LEU A 182 -11.45 -34.61 10.37
N ARG A 183 -12.65 -34.15 9.99
CA ARG A 183 -13.91 -34.87 10.30
C ARG A 183 -13.93 -36.25 9.68
N GLU A 184 -13.56 -36.36 8.40
CA GLU A 184 -13.44 -37.63 7.69
C GLU A 184 -12.48 -38.57 8.43
N ARG A 185 -11.29 -38.08 8.81
CA ARG A 185 -10.31 -38.88 9.56
C ARG A 185 -10.83 -39.33 10.93
N MET A 186 -11.58 -38.48 11.64
CA MET A 186 -12.22 -38.85 12.90
C MET A 186 -13.25 -39.95 12.69
N ALA A 187 -14.09 -39.83 11.66
CA ALA A 187 -15.11 -40.82 11.31
C ALA A 187 -14.49 -42.16 10.89
N THR A 188 -13.47 -42.14 10.02
CA THR A 188 -12.73 -43.36 9.61
C THR A 188 -12.07 -44.04 10.80
N ALA A 189 -11.56 -43.28 11.77
CA ALA A 189 -10.97 -43.82 12.99
C ALA A 189 -12.00 -44.28 14.03
N GLY A 190 -13.31 -44.12 13.76
CA GLY A 190 -14.38 -44.46 14.71
C GLY A 190 -14.40 -43.60 15.98
N ALA A 191 -13.75 -42.43 15.98
CA ALA A 191 -13.67 -41.59 17.16
C ALA A 191 -14.93 -40.73 17.33
N ARG A 192 -15.55 -40.79 18.50
CA ARG A 192 -16.74 -40.01 18.88
C ARG A 192 -16.39 -38.54 19.05
N THR A 193 -15.21 -38.26 19.64
CA THR A 193 -14.79 -36.89 19.96
C THR A 193 -13.39 -36.55 19.46
N LEU A 194 -13.09 -35.24 19.41
CA LEU A 194 -11.78 -34.75 18.98
C LEU A 194 -10.65 -35.19 19.94
N GLY A 195 -10.93 -35.21 21.24
CA GLY A 195 -10.00 -35.68 22.26
C GLY A 195 -9.68 -37.16 22.12
N GLU A 196 -10.70 -37.98 21.88
CA GLU A 196 -10.54 -39.41 21.60
C GLU A 196 -9.66 -39.65 20.37
N TYR A 197 -9.95 -38.98 19.25
CA TYR A 197 -9.11 -39.06 18.05
C TYR A 197 -7.67 -38.60 18.31
N PHE A 198 -7.47 -37.45 18.96
CA PHE A 198 -6.11 -36.96 19.25
C PHE A 198 -5.35 -37.82 20.27
N SER A 199 -6.05 -38.63 21.06
CA SER A 199 -5.41 -39.55 22.00
C SER A 199 -4.78 -40.75 21.32
N SER A 200 -5.30 -41.17 20.16
CA SER A 200 -4.81 -42.33 19.39
C SER A 200 -3.68 -41.99 18.42
N LEU A 201 -3.45 -40.70 18.12
CA LEU A 201 -2.38 -40.27 17.22
C LEU A 201 -0.98 -40.43 17.82
N ASP A 202 0.02 -40.64 16.97
CA ASP A 202 1.44 -40.44 17.28
C ASP A 202 1.94 -39.10 16.72
N PRO A 203 2.02 -38.02 17.51
CA PRO A 203 2.41 -36.70 17.02
C PRO A 203 3.90 -36.59 16.63
N THR A 204 4.69 -37.66 16.81
CA THR A 204 6.06 -37.71 16.31
C THR A 204 6.08 -37.91 14.79
N GLU A 205 5.07 -38.56 14.24
CA GLU A 205 4.86 -38.68 12.80
C GLU A 205 4.36 -37.37 12.20
N ARG A 206 4.86 -37.03 11.00
CA ARG A 206 4.59 -35.73 10.36
C ARG A 206 3.09 -35.52 10.10
N GLU A 207 2.41 -36.56 9.63
CA GLU A 207 1.01 -36.52 9.17
C GLU A 207 0.00 -36.55 10.33
N GLN A 208 0.45 -37.00 11.50
CA GLN A 208 -0.35 -37.13 12.73
C GLN A 208 -0.08 -36.00 13.74
N ARG A 209 0.65 -34.95 13.35
CA ARG A 209 0.92 -33.80 14.22
C ARG A 209 -0.36 -33.05 14.56
N ILE A 210 -0.79 -33.18 15.82
CA ILE A 210 -1.96 -32.46 16.38
C ILE A 210 -1.90 -30.95 16.12
N ARG A 211 -0.73 -30.32 16.24
CA ARG A 211 -0.57 -28.86 16.05
C ARG A 211 -0.60 -28.41 14.59
N GLY A 212 -0.69 -29.33 13.62
CA GLY A 212 -0.84 -29.07 12.19
C GLY A 212 -2.27 -29.24 11.67
N LEU A 213 -3.20 -29.71 12.50
CA LEU A 213 -4.58 -30.00 12.09
C LEU A 213 -5.51 -28.79 12.33
N TRP A 214 -6.39 -28.52 11.36
CA TRP A 214 -7.42 -27.49 11.48
C TRP A 214 -8.61 -28.04 12.25
N THR A 215 -9.03 -27.34 13.31
CA THR A 215 -10.10 -27.81 14.20
C THR A 215 -11.23 -26.78 14.25
N ALA A 216 -12.47 -27.25 14.30
CA ALA A 216 -13.66 -26.40 14.35
C ALA A 216 -14.18 -26.22 15.78
N ARG A 217 -14.94 -25.14 16.04
CA ARG A 217 -15.45 -24.78 17.37
C ARG A 217 -16.47 -25.77 17.90
N ASP A 218 -17.34 -26.25 17.02
CA ASP A 218 -18.34 -27.28 17.23
C ASP A 218 -17.72 -28.60 17.69
N MET A 219 -16.57 -29.01 17.16
CA MET A 219 -15.88 -30.23 17.62
C MET A 219 -15.52 -30.16 19.12
N TYR A 220 -15.03 -29.02 19.60
CA TYR A 220 -14.72 -28.83 21.02
C TYR A 220 -15.98 -28.70 21.88
N ALA A 221 -17.02 -28.06 21.35
CA ALA A 221 -18.29 -27.92 22.07
C ALA A 221 -18.98 -29.27 22.23
N HIS A 222 -19.08 -30.04 21.15
CA HIS A 222 -19.60 -31.41 21.16
C HIS A 222 -18.84 -32.29 22.15
N GLU A 223 -17.50 -32.28 22.11
CA GLU A 223 -16.72 -33.07 23.08
C GLU A 223 -16.94 -32.63 24.54
N PHE A 224 -17.06 -31.32 24.79
CA PHE A 224 -17.39 -30.83 26.13
C PHE A 224 -18.76 -31.34 26.58
N ASP A 225 -19.76 -31.26 25.70
CA ASP A 225 -21.14 -31.68 25.96
C ASP A 225 -21.18 -33.21 26.24
N GLU A 226 -20.46 -34.04 25.46
CA GLU A 226 -20.38 -35.50 25.66
C GLU A 226 -19.64 -35.89 26.95
N ILE A 227 -18.51 -35.26 27.28
CA ILE A 227 -17.80 -35.52 28.53
C ILE A 227 -18.68 -35.14 29.73
N CYS A 228 -19.34 -33.98 29.70
CA CYS A 228 -20.21 -33.57 30.80
C CYS A 228 -21.38 -34.54 30.95
N LYS A 229 -21.99 -34.98 29.85
CA LYS A 229 -23.08 -35.97 29.87
C LYS A 229 -22.64 -37.30 30.49
N ALA A 230 -21.51 -37.86 30.05
CA ALA A 230 -21.00 -39.11 30.58
C ALA A 230 -20.63 -39.01 32.07
N GLN A 231 -19.96 -37.92 32.48
CA GLN A 231 -19.54 -37.74 33.87
C GLN A 231 -20.70 -37.39 34.81
N ASN A 232 -21.73 -36.69 34.33
CA ASN A 232 -22.94 -36.40 35.12
C ASN A 232 -23.66 -37.70 35.53
N ALA A 233 -23.68 -38.72 34.66
CA ALA A 233 -24.23 -40.04 35.00
C ALA A 233 -23.46 -40.73 36.16
N HIS A 234 -22.18 -40.42 36.36
CA HIS A 234 -21.37 -40.96 37.45
C HIS A 234 -21.36 -40.09 38.70
N GLN A 235 -21.46 -38.76 38.55
CA GLN A 235 -21.25 -37.78 39.62
C GLN A 235 -22.18 -36.54 39.46
N PRO A 236 -23.51 -36.70 39.62
CA PRO A 236 -24.47 -35.64 39.29
C PRO A 236 -24.39 -34.41 40.20
N GLU A 237 -23.97 -34.58 41.45
CA GLU A 237 -23.78 -33.49 42.40
C GLU A 237 -22.58 -32.59 42.04
N LEU A 238 -21.59 -33.13 41.32
CA LEU A 238 -20.36 -32.43 40.95
C LEU A 238 -20.52 -31.57 39.68
N LEU A 239 -21.39 -31.99 38.75
CA LEU A 239 -21.65 -31.33 37.46
C LEU A 239 -23.11 -30.86 37.35
N SER A 240 -23.51 -29.91 38.20
CA SER A 240 -24.84 -29.29 38.07
C SER A 240 -25.04 -28.60 36.72
N ASP A 241 -26.28 -28.56 36.22
CA ASP A 241 -26.64 -27.90 34.96
C ASP A 241 -26.17 -26.44 34.90
N ALA A 242 -26.24 -25.74 36.04
CA ALA A 242 -25.75 -24.37 36.18
C ALA A 242 -24.23 -24.28 35.94
N LEU A 243 -23.44 -25.19 36.54
CA LEU A 243 -22.00 -25.22 36.34
C LEU A 243 -21.64 -25.57 34.89
N VAL A 244 -22.32 -26.55 34.29
CA VAL A 244 -22.10 -26.94 32.90
C VAL A 244 -22.40 -25.76 31.96
N ALA A 245 -23.51 -25.05 32.16
CA ALA A 245 -23.85 -23.86 31.39
C ALA A 245 -22.81 -22.74 31.55
N ASP A 246 -22.36 -22.46 32.78
CA ASP A 246 -21.35 -21.44 33.08
C ASP A 246 -19.98 -21.76 32.45
N LEU A 247 -19.56 -23.04 32.52
CA LEU A 247 -18.33 -23.52 31.89
C LEU A 247 -18.44 -23.42 30.36
N ARG A 248 -19.54 -23.85 29.79
CA ARG A 248 -19.80 -23.79 28.35
C ARG A 248 -19.74 -22.35 27.84
N GLU A 249 -20.42 -21.43 28.53
CA GLU A 249 -20.39 -20.01 28.22
C GLU A 249 -18.97 -19.45 28.35
N ALA A 250 -18.29 -19.72 29.47
CA ALA A 250 -16.90 -19.28 29.68
C ALA A 250 -15.96 -19.76 28.57
N MET A 251 -16.09 -21.03 28.13
CA MET A 251 -15.21 -21.66 27.15
C MET A 251 -15.46 -21.14 25.73
N PHE A 252 -16.72 -21.08 25.32
CA PHE A 252 -17.08 -20.89 23.91
C PHE A 252 -17.55 -19.48 23.56
N PHE A 253 -17.83 -18.62 24.55
CA PHE A 253 -18.25 -17.23 24.31
C PHE A 253 -17.27 -16.45 23.41
N GLN A 254 -17.84 -15.72 22.47
CA GLN A 254 -17.12 -14.83 21.58
C GLN A 254 -17.93 -13.54 21.42
N ARG A 255 -17.26 -12.41 21.64
CA ARG A 255 -17.88 -11.10 21.42
C ARG A 255 -18.30 -10.95 19.95
N PRO A 256 -19.47 -10.35 19.67
CA PRO A 256 -19.88 -10.07 18.31
C PRO A 256 -18.86 -9.15 17.62
N LEU A 257 -18.77 -9.27 16.30
CA LEU A 257 -17.95 -8.37 15.51
C LEU A 257 -18.55 -6.96 15.54
N LYS A 258 -17.69 -5.94 15.55
CA LYS A 258 -18.16 -4.56 15.50
C LYS A 258 -18.68 -4.28 14.09
N LYS A 259 -19.97 -3.93 13.95
CA LYS A 259 -20.55 -3.45 12.69
C LYS A 259 -19.73 -2.25 12.19
N VAL A 260 -19.21 -2.33 10.97
CA VAL A 260 -18.46 -1.24 10.34
C VAL A 260 -19.47 -0.37 9.61
N LEU A 261 -19.59 0.88 10.06
CA LEU A 261 -20.53 1.81 9.44
C LEU A 261 -20.09 2.14 8.00
N PRO A 262 -21.03 2.14 7.03
CA PRO A 262 -20.75 2.59 5.67
C PRO A 262 -20.24 4.03 5.64
N GLY A 263 -19.40 4.34 4.66
CA GLY A 263 -18.97 5.71 4.38
C GLY A 263 -20.15 6.61 3.97
N ARG A 264 -19.94 7.93 3.99
CA ARG A 264 -20.92 8.91 3.52
C ARG A 264 -20.90 9.05 2.00
N CYS A 265 -22.04 9.42 1.42
CA CYS A 265 -22.17 9.72 0.00
C CYS A 265 -21.52 11.08 -0.32
N GLU A 266 -20.89 11.20 -1.49
CA GLU A 266 -20.26 12.46 -1.92
C GLU A 266 -21.26 13.51 -2.44
N LEU A 267 -22.44 13.07 -2.92
CA LEU A 267 -23.49 13.96 -3.45
C LEU A 267 -24.57 14.28 -2.41
N GLU A 268 -24.69 13.44 -1.38
CA GLU A 268 -25.65 13.59 -0.28
C GLU A 268 -24.90 13.33 1.05
N PRO A 269 -24.12 14.30 1.56
CA PRO A 269 -23.20 14.09 2.69
C PRO A 269 -23.87 13.55 3.96
N ASP A 270 -25.13 13.93 4.21
CA ASP A 270 -25.89 13.45 5.37
C ASP A 270 -26.27 11.97 5.27
N GLN A 271 -26.19 11.39 4.08
CA GLN A 271 -26.60 10.03 3.79
C GLN A 271 -25.41 9.05 3.75
N ARG A 272 -25.67 7.81 4.19
CA ARG A 272 -24.70 6.70 4.05
C ARG A 272 -24.73 6.11 2.65
N ARG A 273 -23.60 5.57 2.22
CA ARG A 273 -23.46 4.82 0.97
C ARG A 273 -24.35 3.59 0.95
N ALA A 274 -24.97 3.31 -0.18
CA ALA A 274 -25.83 2.16 -0.39
C ALA A 274 -25.00 0.85 -0.34
N PRO A 275 -25.50 -0.22 0.29
CA PRO A 275 -24.92 -1.55 0.15
C PRO A 275 -24.87 -1.96 -1.33
N LEU A 276 -23.79 -2.60 -1.78
CA LEU A 276 -23.67 -3.05 -3.18
C LEU A 276 -24.76 -4.05 -3.53
N ALA A 277 -25.10 -4.96 -2.61
CA ALA A 277 -26.17 -5.93 -2.79
C ALA A 277 -27.58 -5.33 -2.83
N HIS A 278 -27.77 -4.03 -2.53
CA HIS A 278 -29.11 -3.46 -2.60
C HIS A 278 -29.62 -3.43 -4.07
N PRO A 279 -30.88 -3.81 -4.37
CA PRO A 279 -31.38 -3.89 -5.74
C PRO A 279 -31.17 -2.61 -6.57
N ALA A 280 -31.52 -1.43 -6.03
CA ALA A 280 -31.24 -0.15 -6.69
C ALA A 280 -29.74 0.08 -7.02
N ALA A 281 -28.82 -0.40 -6.18
CA ALA A 281 -27.39 -0.27 -6.40
C ALA A 281 -26.88 -1.26 -7.47
N GLN A 282 -27.41 -2.49 -7.49
CA GLN A 282 -27.16 -3.47 -8.56
C GLN A 282 -27.60 -2.92 -9.92
N ARG A 283 -28.84 -2.42 -9.98
CA ARG A 283 -29.47 -1.89 -11.19
C ARG A 283 -28.68 -0.73 -11.79
N ILE A 284 -28.42 0.34 -11.02
CA ILE A 284 -27.70 1.51 -11.56
C ILE A 284 -26.26 1.16 -11.98
N ARG A 285 -25.58 0.25 -11.26
CA ARG A 285 -24.22 -0.20 -11.59
C ARG A 285 -24.20 -0.94 -12.93
N MET A 286 -25.18 -1.81 -13.16
CA MET A 286 -25.33 -2.59 -14.37
C MET A 286 -25.64 -1.70 -15.58
N ILE A 287 -26.60 -0.78 -15.44
CA ILE A 287 -26.95 0.19 -16.51
C ILE A 287 -25.78 1.11 -16.82
N GLN A 288 -25.09 1.61 -15.79
CA GLN A 288 -23.88 2.40 -15.99
C GLN A 288 -22.80 1.61 -16.75
N ALA A 289 -22.62 0.32 -16.44
CA ALA A 289 -21.66 -0.52 -17.15
C ALA A 289 -22.04 -0.64 -18.64
N VAL A 290 -23.32 -0.89 -18.94
CA VAL A 290 -23.82 -1.04 -20.31
C VAL A 290 -23.80 0.29 -21.08
N ASN A 291 -24.18 1.42 -20.48
CA ASN A 291 -24.11 2.75 -21.13
C ASN A 291 -22.68 3.17 -21.47
N ASN A 292 -21.69 2.61 -20.79
CA ASN A 292 -20.27 2.84 -21.06
C ASN A 292 -19.68 1.80 -22.03
N LEU A 293 -20.45 0.78 -22.45
CA LEU A 293 -19.99 -0.15 -23.47
C LEU A 293 -19.97 0.52 -24.82
N ALA A 294 -18.89 0.26 -25.54
CA ALA A 294 -18.80 0.50 -26.96
C ALA A 294 -18.19 -0.73 -27.62
N LEU A 295 -18.67 -1.03 -28.82
CA LEU A 295 -18.10 -2.05 -29.68
C LEU A 295 -16.79 -1.56 -30.24
N ARG A 296 -15.79 -2.40 -30.07
CA ARG A 296 -14.42 -2.18 -30.42
C ARG A 296 -14.07 -3.09 -31.60
N PRO A 297 -14.17 -2.61 -32.85
CA PRO A 297 -13.70 -3.39 -34.01
C PRO A 297 -12.20 -3.65 -33.91
N ALA A 298 -11.66 -4.61 -34.66
CA ALA A 298 -10.20 -4.83 -34.69
C ALA A 298 -9.42 -3.54 -35.03
N LEU A 299 -10.06 -2.69 -35.83
CA LEU A 299 -9.49 -1.56 -36.54
C LEU A 299 -10.58 -0.46 -36.60
N GLY A 300 -10.21 0.81 -36.37
CA GLY A 300 -11.13 1.96 -36.36
C GLY A 300 -11.73 2.39 -35.02
N ARG A 301 -12.61 3.40 -35.06
CA ARG A 301 -13.22 4.06 -33.88
C ARG A 301 -14.16 3.10 -33.13
N ASP A 302 -14.34 3.36 -31.83
CA ASP A 302 -15.33 2.63 -31.02
C ASP A 302 -16.74 3.00 -31.50
N ILE A 303 -17.62 2.00 -31.63
CA ILE A 303 -19.00 2.13 -32.10
C ILE A 303 -19.93 2.03 -30.88
N ASP A 304 -20.77 3.04 -30.64
CA ASP A 304 -21.74 2.98 -29.56
C ASP A 304 -22.79 1.89 -29.80
N LEU A 305 -23.23 1.22 -28.74
CA LEU A 305 -24.31 0.23 -28.84
C LEU A 305 -25.65 0.91 -29.10
N THR A 306 -26.49 0.29 -29.93
CA THR A 306 -27.89 0.69 -30.12
C THR A 306 -28.70 0.44 -28.84
N GLN A 307 -29.86 1.09 -28.71
CA GLN A 307 -30.71 0.91 -27.53
C GLN A 307 -31.17 -0.55 -27.37
N ASP A 308 -31.52 -1.22 -28.47
CA ASP A 308 -31.93 -2.64 -28.43
C ASP A 308 -30.79 -3.56 -27.99
N GLN A 309 -29.57 -3.30 -28.47
CA GLN A 309 -28.38 -4.04 -28.03
C GLN A 309 -28.11 -3.84 -26.53
N ARG A 310 -28.27 -2.62 -26.03
CA ARG A 310 -28.14 -2.33 -24.59
C ARG A 310 -29.20 -3.07 -23.79
N ASN A 311 -30.46 -2.99 -24.21
CA ASN A 311 -31.59 -3.65 -23.54
C ASN A 311 -31.42 -5.17 -23.50
N ALA A 312 -30.98 -5.79 -24.60
CA ALA A 312 -30.71 -7.23 -24.64
C ALA A 312 -29.62 -7.65 -23.63
N ILE A 313 -28.51 -6.90 -23.57
CA ILE A 313 -27.44 -7.17 -22.60
C ILE A 313 -27.95 -6.97 -21.16
N LEU A 314 -28.72 -5.92 -20.88
CA LEU A 314 -29.30 -5.66 -19.56
C LEU A 314 -30.21 -6.81 -19.11
N HIS A 315 -31.15 -7.23 -19.94
CA HIS A 315 -32.04 -8.35 -19.63
C HIS A 315 -31.27 -9.63 -19.31
N MET A 316 -30.18 -9.91 -20.05
CA MET A 316 -29.33 -11.06 -19.78
C MET A 316 -28.58 -10.95 -18.44
N LEU A 317 -28.12 -9.75 -18.07
CA LEU A 317 -27.45 -9.48 -16.79
C LEU A 317 -28.42 -9.57 -15.60
N GLU A 318 -29.70 -9.23 -15.80
CA GLU A 318 -30.77 -9.38 -14.82
C GLU A 318 -31.15 -10.86 -14.60
N ALA A 319 -31.22 -11.65 -15.69
CA ALA A 319 -31.60 -13.05 -15.63
C ALA A 319 -30.49 -13.95 -15.05
N HIS A 320 -29.25 -13.74 -15.47
CA HIS A 320 -28.15 -14.69 -15.21
C HIS A 320 -27.01 -14.18 -14.32
N GLY A 321 -27.09 -12.93 -13.83
CA GLY A 321 -26.01 -12.32 -13.06
C GLY A 321 -24.79 -12.00 -13.94
N ASP A 322 -23.59 -12.41 -13.53
CA ASP A 322 -22.37 -12.14 -14.29
C ASP A 322 -22.39 -12.79 -15.69
N VAL A 323 -22.10 -11.99 -16.72
CA VAL A 323 -22.05 -12.46 -18.11
C VAL A 323 -20.64 -12.28 -18.66
N THR A 324 -20.08 -13.33 -19.29
CA THR A 324 -18.80 -13.20 -19.98
C THR A 324 -18.91 -12.28 -21.18
N MET A 325 -17.85 -11.52 -21.47
CA MET A 325 -17.85 -10.61 -22.64
C MET A 325 -18.15 -11.39 -23.94
N ALA A 326 -17.62 -12.61 -24.06
CA ALA A 326 -17.90 -13.50 -25.19
C ALA A 326 -19.37 -13.90 -25.34
N ARG A 327 -20.11 -14.05 -24.23
CA ARG A 327 -21.55 -14.33 -24.27
C ARG A 327 -22.34 -13.08 -24.63
N ALA A 328 -22.01 -11.93 -24.03
CA ALA A 328 -22.62 -10.64 -24.37
C ALA A 328 -22.47 -10.29 -25.86
N ARG A 329 -21.29 -10.54 -26.45
CA ARG A 329 -21.07 -10.33 -27.89
C ARG A 329 -21.87 -11.26 -28.79
N ARG A 330 -22.03 -12.53 -28.39
CA ARG A 330 -22.88 -13.48 -29.12
C ARG A 330 -24.34 -13.04 -29.11
N LEU A 331 -24.83 -12.52 -27.99
CA LEU A 331 -26.20 -12.04 -27.86
C LEU A 331 -26.53 -10.90 -28.83
N ILE A 332 -25.63 -9.93 -28.98
CA ILE A 332 -25.84 -8.77 -29.87
C ILE A 332 -25.37 -9.00 -31.32
N GLY A 333 -25.10 -10.25 -31.70
CA GLY A 333 -24.77 -10.62 -33.09
C GLY A 333 -23.36 -10.25 -33.58
N VAL A 334 -22.46 -9.78 -32.72
CA VAL A 334 -21.07 -9.40 -33.12
C VAL A 334 -20.05 -10.54 -32.96
N GLY A 335 -20.37 -11.56 -32.16
CA GLY A 335 -19.54 -12.76 -32.01
C GLY A 335 -18.10 -12.46 -31.57
N ASN A 336 -17.11 -13.04 -32.25
CA ASN A 336 -15.69 -12.76 -31.99
C ASN A 336 -15.09 -11.70 -32.93
N LYS A 337 -15.91 -11.09 -33.81
CA LYS A 337 -15.45 -10.12 -34.81
C LYS A 337 -15.04 -8.79 -34.18
N MET A 338 -15.68 -8.42 -33.08
CA MET A 338 -15.41 -7.21 -32.31
C MET A 338 -15.18 -7.57 -30.84
N LYS A 339 -14.57 -6.66 -30.08
CA LYS A 339 -14.50 -6.73 -28.61
C LYS A 339 -15.30 -5.59 -28.01
N PHE A 340 -15.50 -5.56 -26.70
CA PHE A 340 -15.94 -4.35 -26.01
C PHE A 340 -14.73 -3.51 -25.60
N ASN A 341 -14.91 -2.19 -25.53
CA ASN A 341 -13.89 -1.25 -25.03
C ASN A 341 -13.32 -1.63 -23.64
N LEU A 342 -14.14 -2.20 -22.75
CA LEU A 342 -13.72 -2.64 -21.41
C LEU A 342 -12.79 -3.87 -21.43
N GLU A 343 -12.80 -4.69 -22.49
CA GLU A 343 -11.96 -5.91 -22.58
C GLU A 343 -10.45 -5.58 -22.66
N GLU A 344 -10.07 -4.43 -23.23
CA GLU A 344 -8.67 -3.97 -23.20
C GLU A 344 -8.21 -3.53 -21.81
N GLY A 345 -9.15 -3.13 -20.94
CA GLY A 345 -8.88 -2.88 -19.52
C GLY A 345 -8.53 -4.16 -18.74
N GLY A 346 -8.67 -5.33 -19.38
CA GLY A 346 -8.51 -6.65 -18.80
C GLY A 346 -9.80 -7.24 -18.23
N GLU A 347 -10.95 -6.56 -18.42
CA GLU A 347 -12.23 -7.04 -17.94
C GLU A 347 -12.71 -8.23 -18.78
N LYS A 348 -13.01 -9.35 -18.10
CA LYS A 348 -13.42 -10.61 -18.76
C LYS A 348 -14.94 -10.82 -18.74
N ARG A 349 -15.65 -10.08 -17.88
CA ARG A 349 -17.08 -10.25 -17.61
C ARG A 349 -17.73 -8.91 -17.29
N LEU A 350 -19.00 -8.80 -17.66
CA LEU A 350 -19.92 -7.78 -17.16
C LEU A 350 -20.54 -8.29 -15.86
N VAL A 351 -20.53 -7.45 -14.84
CA VAL A 351 -21.16 -7.76 -13.55
C VAL A 351 -22.65 -7.45 -13.65
N GLY A 352 -23.49 -8.47 -13.48
CA GLY A 352 -24.95 -8.33 -13.51
C GLY A 352 -25.56 -8.32 -12.12
N ASP A 353 -26.85 -8.64 -12.02
CA ASP A 353 -27.57 -8.66 -10.74
C ASP A 353 -27.29 -9.94 -9.95
N ARG A 354 -26.19 -9.93 -9.20
CA ARG A 354 -25.78 -11.03 -8.32
C ARG A 354 -26.75 -11.22 -7.16
N THR A 355 -27.48 -10.17 -6.77
CA THR A 355 -28.43 -10.26 -5.66
C THR A 355 -29.64 -11.06 -6.09
N ALA A 356 -30.27 -10.67 -7.21
CA ALA A 356 -31.38 -11.43 -7.77
C ALA A 356 -30.99 -12.89 -8.05
N GLN A 357 -29.78 -13.15 -8.57
CA GLN A 357 -29.29 -14.51 -8.78
C GLN A 357 -29.28 -15.34 -7.48
N HIS A 358 -28.72 -14.80 -6.39
CA HIS A 358 -28.72 -15.50 -5.11
C HIS A 358 -30.12 -15.66 -4.51
N MET A 359 -31.01 -14.68 -4.71
CA MET A 359 -32.40 -14.79 -4.25
C MET A 359 -33.15 -15.90 -4.99
N ARG A 360 -33.01 -15.99 -6.32
CA ARG A 360 -33.59 -17.09 -7.11
C ARG A 360 -33.05 -18.46 -6.70
N GLN A 361 -31.77 -18.56 -6.34
CA GLN A 361 -31.20 -19.80 -5.79
C GLN A 361 -31.83 -20.21 -4.46
N ALA A 362 -32.30 -19.25 -3.65
CA ALA A 362 -32.86 -19.50 -2.34
C ALA A 362 -34.38 -19.74 -2.36
N ILE A 363 -35.14 -18.99 -3.18
CA ILE A 363 -36.62 -19.04 -3.18
C ILE A 363 -37.26 -19.24 -4.57
N GLY A 364 -36.47 -19.47 -5.61
CA GLY A 364 -36.96 -19.77 -6.95
C GLY A 364 -37.75 -18.61 -7.59
N GLU A 365 -38.78 -18.97 -8.35
CA GLU A 365 -39.65 -18.05 -9.11
C GLU A 365 -40.43 -17.08 -8.21
N LEU A 366 -40.59 -17.41 -6.92
CA LEU A 366 -41.22 -16.52 -5.96
C LEU A 366 -40.52 -15.16 -5.96
N TRP A 367 -39.19 -15.11 -6.08
CA TRP A 367 -38.45 -13.85 -6.12
C TRP A 367 -38.92 -12.91 -7.24
N ASP A 368 -39.14 -13.44 -8.44
CA ASP A 368 -39.52 -12.66 -9.61
C ASP A 368 -40.99 -12.20 -9.56
N SER A 369 -41.84 -12.92 -8.82
CA SER A 369 -43.24 -12.52 -8.56
C SER A 369 -43.38 -11.37 -7.55
N LEU A 370 -42.33 -11.06 -6.77
CA LEU A 370 -42.37 -10.00 -5.77
C LEU A 370 -42.26 -8.62 -6.39
N THR A 371 -43.06 -7.67 -5.89
CA THR A 371 -42.90 -6.25 -6.23
C THR A 371 -41.47 -5.75 -5.90
N PRO A 372 -40.90 -4.80 -6.65
CA PRO A 372 -39.57 -4.25 -6.37
C PRO A 372 -39.39 -3.75 -4.93
N SER A 373 -40.42 -3.15 -4.33
CA SER A 373 -40.40 -2.70 -2.94
C SER A 373 -40.27 -3.87 -1.94
N ARG A 374 -40.90 -5.02 -2.21
CA ARG A 374 -40.73 -6.23 -1.38
C ARG A 374 -39.33 -6.81 -1.54
N GLN A 375 -38.82 -6.88 -2.77
CA GLN A 375 -37.44 -7.31 -3.05
C GLN A 375 -36.41 -6.46 -2.27
N GLU A 376 -36.53 -5.13 -2.31
CA GLU A 376 -35.65 -4.22 -1.56
C GLU A 376 -35.70 -4.45 -0.04
N ARG A 377 -36.91 -4.67 0.51
CA ARG A 377 -37.07 -4.88 1.95
C ARG A 377 -36.48 -6.20 2.44
N ILE A 378 -36.69 -7.31 1.71
CA ILE A 378 -36.09 -8.61 2.03
C ILE A 378 -34.56 -8.49 2.03
N VAL A 379 -33.99 -7.88 1.00
CA VAL A 379 -32.53 -7.71 0.90
C VAL A 379 -32.00 -6.82 2.03
N THR A 380 -32.71 -5.74 2.38
CA THR A 380 -32.33 -4.86 3.50
C THR A 380 -32.34 -5.61 4.82
N GLU A 381 -33.37 -6.42 5.07
CA GLU A 381 -33.45 -7.26 6.28
C GLU A 381 -32.27 -8.24 6.37
N LEU A 382 -31.92 -8.92 5.27
CA LEU A 382 -30.75 -9.81 5.22
C LEU A 382 -29.42 -9.07 5.48
N LEU A 383 -29.29 -7.85 4.99
CA LEU A 383 -28.10 -7.01 5.20
C LEU A 383 -27.96 -6.55 6.66
N GLU A 384 -29.08 -6.25 7.32
CA GLU A 384 -29.12 -5.70 8.68
C GLU A 384 -29.11 -6.76 9.80
N ALA A 385 -29.57 -7.98 9.48
CA ALA A 385 -29.68 -9.10 10.40
C ALA A 385 -28.36 -9.42 11.14
N ASP A 386 -28.45 -10.01 12.32
CA ASP A 386 -27.29 -10.55 13.02
C ASP A 386 -26.99 -11.99 12.55
N ASP A 387 -25.83 -12.55 12.94
CA ASP A 387 -25.38 -13.88 12.49
C ASP A 387 -26.14 -15.06 13.15
N ASP A 388 -27.37 -14.84 13.60
CA ASP A 388 -28.27 -15.83 14.17
C ASP A 388 -29.20 -16.38 13.08
N ILE A 389 -28.72 -17.39 12.36
CA ILE A 389 -29.44 -18.00 11.24
C ILE A 389 -30.80 -18.58 11.69
N PRO A 390 -30.92 -19.32 12.81
CA PRO A 390 -32.22 -19.77 13.30
C PRO A 390 -33.22 -18.62 13.54
N ALA A 391 -32.81 -17.57 14.25
CA ALA A 391 -33.70 -16.44 14.55
C ALA A 391 -34.08 -15.67 13.27
N LEU A 392 -33.12 -15.46 12.36
CA LEU A 392 -33.38 -14.82 11.07
C LEU A 392 -34.33 -15.64 10.21
N SER A 393 -34.11 -16.96 10.11
CA SER A 393 -34.98 -17.87 9.35
C SER A 393 -36.41 -17.83 9.86
N LEU A 394 -36.63 -17.85 11.18
CA LEU A 394 -37.97 -17.77 11.76
C LEU A 394 -38.63 -16.42 11.43
N GLY A 395 -37.88 -15.32 11.59
CA GLY A 395 -38.37 -13.98 11.28
C GLY A 395 -38.73 -13.79 9.80
N LEU A 396 -37.92 -14.36 8.89
CA LEU A 396 -38.19 -14.32 7.45
C LEU A 396 -39.46 -15.12 7.09
N ALA A 397 -39.63 -16.31 7.65
CA ALA A 397 -40.83 -17.13 7.44
C ALA A 397 -42.09 -16.38 7.87
N GLN A 398 -42.09 -15.81 9.07
CA GLN A 398 -43.24 -15.10 9.64
C GLN A 398 -43.59 -13.81 8.88
N ARG A 399 -42.58 -12.98 8.54
CA ARG A 399 -42.83 -11.67 7.90
C ARG A 399 -43.19 -11.77 6.42
N TRP A 400 -42.62 -12.75 5.73
CA TRP A 400 -42.71 -12.85 4.27
C TRP A 400 -43.57 -14.02 3.79
N GLY A 401 -44.12 -14.84 4.69
CA GLY A 401 -44.94 -16.00 4.35
C GLY A 401 -44.15 -17.06 3.59
N LEU A 402 -42.90 -17.27 3.98
CA LEU A 402 -41.99 -18.21 3.32
C LEU A 402 -42.05 -19.57 4.01
N GLU A 403 -41.94 -20.63 3.21
CA GLU A 403 -41.74 -21.99 3.72
C GLU A 403 -40.46 -22.08 4.55
N ARG A 404 -40.43 -23.01 5.51
CA ARG A 404 -39.31 -23.14 6.46
C ARG A 404 -37.96 -23.33 5.76
N ASP A 405 -37.92 -24.13 4.70
CA ASP A 405 -36.70 -24.40 3.94
C ASP A 405 -36.27 -23.21 3.08
N GLN A 406 -37.23 -22.47 2.50
CA GLN A 406 -36.99 -21.24 1.75
C GLN A 406 -36.42 -20.14 2.67
N ALA A 407 -37.01 -19.96 3.84
CA ALA A 407 -36.55 -19.01 4.83
C ALA A 407 -35.15 -19.35 5.36
N LEU A 408 -34.86 -20.65 5.54
CA LEU A 408 -33.54 -21.12 5.95
C LEU A 408 -32.49 -20.91 4.84
N ALA A 409 -32.85 -21.17 3.58
CA ALA A 409 -31.99 -20.92 2.42
C ALA A 409 -31.66 -19.42 2.29
N LEU A 410 -32.64 -18.53 2.44
CA LEU A 410 -32.42 -17.08 2.47
C LEU A 410 -31.53 -16.65 3.64
N ALA A 411 -31.79 -17.14 4.85
CA ALA A 411 -30.98 -16.81 6.02
C ALA A 411 -29.49 -17.24 5.86
N ARG A 412 -29.22 -18.26 5.03
CA ARG A 412 -27.87 -18.74 4.70
C ARG A 412 -27.25 -18.04 3.48
N THR A 413 -28.02 -17.24 2.76
CA THR A 413 -27.57 -16.60 1.52
C THR A 413 -26.47 -15.56 1.78
N LYS A 414 -25.37 -15.66 1.03
CA LYS A 414 -24.25 -14.71 1.13
C LYS A 414 -24.36 -13.65 0.05
N LEU A 415 -24.76 -12.45 0.45
CA LEU A 415 -24.87 -11.29 -0.43
C LEU A 415 -23.52 -10.70 -0.82
N GLU A 416 -23.50 -9.99 -1.96
CA GLU A 416 -22.30 -9.29 -2.43
C GLU A 416 -21.82 -8.27 -1.39
N PRO A 417 -20.57 -8.39 -0.90
CA PRO A 417 -20.07 -7.50 0.13
C PRO A 417 -19.73 -6.12 -0.44
N GLY A 418 -19.80 -5.09 0.42
CA GLY A 418 -19.32 -3.75 0.13
C GLY A 418 -20.43 -2.73 -0.09
N TYR A 419 -20.03 -1.52 -0.48
CA TYR A 419 -20.91 -0.35 -0.62
C TYR A 419 -20.62 0.40 -1.91
N ALA A 420 -21.65 0.90 -2.56
CA ALA A 420 -21.56 1.79 -3.71
C ALA A 420 -20.88 3.11 -3.33
N ALA A 421 -20.46 3.90 -4.33
CA ALA A 421 -19.91 5.23 -4.08
C ALA A 421 -20.98 6.23 -3.58
N LEU A 422 -22.25 5.97 -3.90
CA LEU A 422 -23.39 6.84 -3.66
C LEU A 422 -24.37 6.28 -2.62
N SER A 423 -25.18 7.14 -2.02
CA SER A 423 -26.32 6.75 -1.16
C SER A 423 -27.50 6.28 -2.01
N LEU A 424 -28.45 5.57 -1.38
CA LEU A 424 -29.70 5.20 -2.07
C LEU A 424 -30.48 6.43 -2.56
N LYS A 425 -30.48 7.51 -1.78
CA LYS A 425 -31.09 8.79 -2.17
C LYS A 425 -30.47 9.35 -3.46
N ALA A 426 -29.13 9.39 -3.53
CA ALA A 426 -28.43 9.86 -4.72
C ALA A 426 -28.62 8.94 -5.91
N ILE A 427 -28.59 7.62 -5.69
CA ILE A 427 -28.87 6.62 -6.73
C ILE A 427 -30.26 6.85 -7.32
N ARG A 428 -31.30 6.95 -6.49
CA ARG A 428 -32.68 7.17 -6.94
C ARG A 428 -32.88 8.46 -7.73
N LYS A 429 -32.18 9.55 -7.37
CA LYS A 429 -32.20 10.80 -8.13
C LYS A 429 -31.50 10.71 -9.49
N LEU A 430 -30.47 9.88 -9.61
CA LEU A 430 -29.69 9.71 -10.85
C LEU A 430 -30.25 8.63 -11.77
N SER A 431 -30.96 7.63 -11.22
CA SER A 431 -31.50 6.49 -11.97
C SER A 431 -32.28 6.92 -13.21
N PRO A 432 -33.22 7.89 -13.18
CA PRO A 432 -34.00 8.25 -14.37
C PRO A 432 -33.13 8.70 -15.56
N CYS A 433 -32.09 9.51 -15.32
CA CYS A 433 -31.18 9.96 -16.37
C CYS A 433 -30.34 8.80 -16.93
N VAL A 434 -29.82 7.94 -16.04
CA VAL A 434 -28.97 6.82 -16.45
C VAL A 434 -29.79 5.74 -17.17
N GLU A 435 -31.03 5.49 -16.75
CA GLU A 435 -31.97 4.59 -17.41
C GLU A 435 -32.37 5.10 -18.80
N ALA A 436 -32.45 6.42 -19.00
CA ALA A 436 -32.64 7.04 -20.32
C ALA A 436 -31.41 6.93 -21.25
N GLY A 437 -30.34 6.26 -20.81
CA GLY A 437 -29.12 6.06 -21.60
C GLY A 437 -28.07 7.16 -21.43
N GLU A 438 -28.30 8.17 -20.59
CA GLU A 438 -27.31 9.22 -20.32
C GLU A 438 -26.07 8.63 -19.61
N ARG A 439 -24.88 9.12 -19.97
CA ARG A 439 -23.64 8.77 -19.26
C ARG A 439 -23.68 9.38 -17.86
N PHE A 440 -23.19 8.64 -16.86
CA PHE A 440 -23.24 9.02 -15.45
C PHE A 440 -22.69 10.43 -15.14
N GLY A 441 -21.65 10.87 -15.86
CA GLY A 441 -21.09 12.23 -15.70
C GLY A 441 -22.08 13.34 -16.08
N ALA A 442 -22.82 13.17 -17.17
CA ALA A 442 -23.84 14.11 -17.63
C ALA A 442 -25.04 14.11 -16.67
N ALA A 443 -25.54 12.92 -16.31
CA ALA A 443 -26.60 12.76 -15.32
C ALA A 443 -26.26 13.44 -13.99
N ARG A 444 -25.02 13.29 -13.50
CA ARG A 444 -24.54 13.97 -12.29
C ARG A 444 -24.55 15.48 -12.44
N ALA A 445 -24.02 16.02 -13.53
CA ALA A 445 -23.96 17.47 -13.76
C ALA A 445 -25.37 18.08 -13.83
N LYS A 446 -26.31 17.39 -14.48
CA LYS A 446 -27.72 17.78 -14.62
C LYS A 446 -28.46 17.81 -13.27
N VAL A 447 -28.25 16.81 -12.42
CA VAL A 447 -28.98 16.66 -11.14
C VAL A 447 -28.34 17.45 -9.99
N TYR A 448 -27.01 17.55 -9.95
CA TYR A 448 -26.26 18.10 -8.80
C TYR A 448 -25.35 19.29 -9.14
N GLY A 449 -25.27 19.73 -10.40
CA GLY A 449 -24.36 20.79 -10.84
C GLY A 449 -22.90 20.35 -11.03
N ALA A 450 -22.07 21.23 -11.58
CA ALA A 450 -20.70 20.91 -12.01
C ALA A 450 -19.66 20.84 -10.87
N SER A 451 -19.93 21.43 -9.70
CA SER A 451 -18.95 21.48 -8.59
C SER A 451 -19.60 21.19 -7.24
N ALA A 452 -19.37 19.98 -6.71
CA ALA A 452 -19.97 19.51 -5.45
C ALA A 452 -19.41 20.21 -4.17
N HIS A 453 -18.43 21.10 -4.30
CA HIS A 453 -17.77 21.79 -3.16
C HIS A 453 -17.76 23.33 -3.32
N ALA A 454 -18.66 23.90 -4.13
CA ALA A 454 -18.83 25.35 -4.18
C ALA A 454 -19.44 25.83 -2.85
N GLY A 455 -18.86 26.88 -2.26
CA GLY A 455 -19.24 27.40 -0.94
C GLY A 455 -18.63 28.78 -0.72
N PRO A 456 -18.76 29.37 0.48
CA PRO A 456 -18.10 30.65 0.77
C PRO A 456 -16.57 30.52 0.70
N ALA A 457 -15.92 31.52 0.11
CA ALA A 457 -14.47 31.60 0.06
C ALA A 457 -13.88 31.68 1.48
N VAL A 458 -12.77 30.98 1.72
CA VAL A 458 -12.05 31.02 3.00
C VAL A 458 -10.71 31.76 2.86
N ASP A 459 -10.27 32.42 3.93
CA ASP A 459 -8.97 33.14 3.93
C ASP A 459 -7.78 32.19 4.06
N LEU A 460 -7.95 31.10 4.81
CA LEU A 460 -6.93 30.07 5.01
C LEU A 460 -7.54 28.69 4.80
N LEU A 461 -6.76 27.77 4.24
CA LEU A 461 -7.22 26.41 4.03
C LEU A 461 -7.50 25.72 5.39
N PRO A 462 -8.73 25.18 5.59
CA PRO A 462 -9.09 24.47 6.81
C PRO A 462 -8.33 23.13 6.90
N PRO A 463 -8.17 22.52 8.08
CA PRO A 463 -7.58 21.19 8.19
C PRO A 463 -8.29 20.18 7.27
N VAL A 464 -7.51 19.39 6.51
CA VAL A 464 -8.04 18.27 5.69
C VAL A 464 -8.86 17.32 6.55
N ARG A 465 -8.42 17.10 7.80
CA ARG A 465 -9.18 16.47 8.88
C ARG A 465 -9.05 17.31 10.14
N ARG A 466 -10.17 17.57 10.82
CA ARG A 466 -10.23 18.33 12.07
C ARG A 466 -9.93 17.47 13.31
N HIS A 467 -10.22 16.17 13.28
CA HIS A 467 -10.06 15.28 14.44
C HIS A 467 -9.41 13.92 14.12
N ARG A 468 -9.01 13.15 15.16
CA ARG A 468 -8.59 11.73 15.02
C ARG A 468 -9.82 10.86 14.72
N GLY A 469 -10.29 10.89 13.49
CA GLY A 469 -11.50 10.19 13.05
C GLY A 469 -11.89 10.66 11.66
N VAL A 470 -13.05 10.22 11.18
CA VAL A 470 -13.77 10.93 10.13
C VAL A 470 -15.01 11.51 10.80
N ARG A 471 -15.17 12.83 10.73
CA ARG A 471 -16.35 13.53 11.23
C ARG A 471 -17.09 14.23 10.09
N GLU A 472 -18.29 14.71 10.40
CA GLU A 472 -19.16 15.42 9.45
C GLU A 472 -18.54 16.74 8.98
N ASP A 473 -17.70 17.37 9.80
CA ASP A 473 -17.06 18.66 9.52
C ASP A 473 -15.67 18.56 8.87
N ASP A 474 -15.22 17.34 8.53
CA ASP A 474 -14.00 17.15 7.74
C ASP A 474 -14.24 17.53 6.27
N VAL A 475 -13.36 18.37 5.71
CA VAL A 475 -13.44 18.85 4.31
C VAL A 475 -13.61 17.70 3.32
N PHE A 476 -12.89 16.59 3.55
CA PHE A 476 -13.04 15.36 2.75
C PHE A 476 -13.32 14.16 3.64
N ALA A 477 -14.51 14.08 4.23
CA ALA A 477 -14.93 12.95 5.07
C ALA A 477 -14.77 11.56 4.38
N ALA A 478 -14.90 11.51 3.05
CA ALA A 478 -14.72 10.30 2.25
C ALA A 478 -13.25 9.91 1.97
N LEU A 479 -12.27 10.78 2.25
CA LEU A 479 -10.86 10.51 1.95
C LEU A 479 -10.32 9.36 2.81
N ARG A 480 -9.82 8.31 2.15
CA ARG A 480 -9.27 7.11 2.79
C ARG A 480 -7.81 6.83 2.44
N ASN A 481 -7.28 7.44 1.38
CA ASN A 481 -5.89 7.23 0.96
C ASN A 481 -4.93 8.03 1.87
N PRO A 482 -4.12 7.38 2.72
CA PRO A 482 -3.25 8.07 3.68
C PRO A 482 -2.14 8.90 3.01
N ALA A 483 -1.69 8.51 1.80
CA ALA A 483 -0.68 9.25 1.06
C ALA A 483 -1.25 10.59 0.53
N VAL A 484 -2.46 10.55 -0.04
CA VAL A 484 -3.17 11.76 -0.49
C VAL A 484 -3.50 12.66 0.71
N GLU A 485 -4.01 12.09 1.82
CA GLU A 485 -4.30 12.84 3.04
C GLU A 485 -3.05 13.55 3.59
N ARG A 486 -1.91 12.85 3.66
CA ARG A 486 -0.63 13.44 4.08
C ARG A 486 -0.20 14.59 3.15
N SER A 487 -0.31 14.38 1.85
CA SER A 487 0.13 15.36 0.84
C SER A 487 -0.73 16.63 0.90
N LEU A 488 -2.05 16.49 1.01
CA LEU A 488 -2.96 17.64 1.19
C LEU A 488 -2.73 18.36 2.53
N ALA A 489 -2.40 17.62 3.60
CA ALA A 489 -2.12 18.23 4.90
C ALA A 489 -0.81 19.04 4.91
N GLU A 490 0.23 18.61 4.18
CA GLU A 490 1.46 19.40 4.02
C GLU A 490 1.27 20.54 2.99
N LEU A 491 0.51 20.32 1.91
CA LEU A 491 0.07 21.38 0.99
C LEU A 491 -0.60 22.53 1.75
N ARG A 492 -1.55 22.21 2.64
CA ARG A 492 -2.22 23.20 3.50
C ARG A 492 -1.22 24.05 4.28
N LYS A 493 -0.20 23.43 4.88
CA LYS A 493 0.80 24.15 5.68
C LYS A 493 1.62 25.10 4.84
N VAL A 494 2.08 24.64 3.68
CA VAL A 494 2.82 25.48 2.72
C VAL A 494 1.95 26.64 2.29
N VAL A 495 0.76 26.37 1.74
CA VAL A 495 -0.16 27.39 1.23
C VAL A 495 -0.54 28.38 2.33
N ASN A 496 -0.93 27.94 3.52
CA ASN A 496 -1.29 28.87 4.60
C ASN A 496 -0.11 29.72 5.09
N CYS A 497 1.13 29.20 5.03
CA CYS A 497 2.31 30.03 5.29
C CYS A 497 2.51 31.08 4.19
N LEU A 498 2.36 30.70 2.92
CA LEU A 498 2.44 31.63 1.79
C LEU A 498 1.33 32.70 1.86
N LEU A 499 0.10 32.32 2.21
CA LEU A 499 -1.03 33.24 2.33
C LEU A 499 -0.80 34.30 3.41
N ARG A 500 -0.24 33.91 4.56
CA ARG A 500 0.11 34.87 5.63
C ARG A 500 1.21 35.83 5.22
N LYS A 501 2.14 35.41 4.35
CA LYS A 501 3.31 36.20 3.96
C LYS A 501 3.05 37.11 2.74
N TYR A 502 2.34 36.60 1.75
CA TYR A 502 2.17 37.25 0.44
C TYR A 502 0.72 37.64 0.12
N GLY A 503 -0.24 37.33 1.00
CA GLY A 503 -1.67 37.54 0.75
C GLY A 503 -2.28 36.43 -0.11
N LYS A 504 -3.43 36.70 -0.74
CA LYS A 504 -4.17 35.71 -1.54
C LYS A 504 -3.72 35.76 -3.01
N PRO A 505 -3.39 34.61 -3.65
CA PRO A 505 -3.00 34.58 -5.06
C PRO A 505 -4.19 34.88 -5.97
N ASP A 506 -3.90 35.41 -7.17
CA ASP A 506 -4.90 35.61 -8.22
C ASP A 506 -5.32 34.30 -8.90
N ARG A 507 -4.35 33.40 -9.08
CA ARG A 507 -4.50 32.08 -9.67
C ARG A 507 -3.56 31.08 -9.01
N VAL A 508 -4.01 29.83 -8.92
CA VAL A 508 -3.21 28.70 -8.45
C VAL A 508 -3.15 27.64 -9.55
N HIS A 509 -1.94 27.28 -9.96
CA HIS A 509 -1.69 26.17 -10.88
C HIS A 509 -1.10 25.02 -10.08
N VAL A 510 -1.71 23.84 -10.16
CA VAL A 510 -1.25 22.66 -9.43
C VAL A 510 -1.08 21.48 -10.36
N GLU A 511 0.05 20.79 -10.22
CA GLU A 511 0.26 19.47 -10.76
C GLU A 511 0.36 18.47 -9.61
N VAL A 512 -0.24 17.29 -9.78
CA VAL A 512 -0.10 16.19 -8.81
C VAL A 512 0.75 15.08 -9.42
N ALA A 513 1.65 14.48 -8.65
CA ALA A 513 2.50 13.40 -9.13
C ALA A 513 1.69 12.15 -9.53
N ARG A 514 2.21 11.36 -10.47
CA ARG A 514 1.57 10.14 -10.98
C ARG A 514 1.27 9.13 -9.87
N ASP A 515 2.13 9.06 -8.85
CA ASP A 515 2.01 8.10 -7.75
C ASP A 515 0.86 8.41 -6.80
N LEU A 516 0.44 9.66 -6.71
CA LEU A 516 -0.79 10.07 -6.01
C LEU A 516 -2.03 9.88 -6.90
N LYS A 517 -1.91 10.20 -8.19
CA LYS A 517 -3.01 10.19 -9.17
C LYS A 517 -3.55 8.78 -9.46
N ASN A 518 -2.66 7.80 -9.59
CA ASN A 518 -3.02 6.46 -10.03
C ASN A 518 -3.33 5.54 -8.84
N PRO A 519 -4.36 4.67 -8.90
CA PRO A 519 -4.59 3.64 -7.88
C PRO A 519 -3.45 2.64 -7.76
N ARG A 520 -3.32 1.97 -6.60
CA ARG A 520 -2.27 0.99 -6.30
C ARG A 520 -2.13 -0.08 -7.39
N ASP A 521 -3.23 -0.70 -7.79
CA ASP A 521 -3.23 -1.78 -8.78
C ASP A 521 -2.83 -1.27 -10.17
N LEU A 522 -3.25 -0.06 -10.54
CA LEU A 522 -2.84 0.56 -11.80
C LEU A 522 -1.33 0.83 -11.81
N ARG A 523 -0.76 1.33 -10.70
CA ARG A 523 0.69 1.53 -10.59
C ARG A 523 1.46 0.22 -10.70
N ALA A 524 0.99 -0.85 -10.06
CA ALA A 524 1.58 -2.18 -10.19
C ALA A 524 1.55 -2.70 -11.64
N ARG A 525 0.42 -2.53 -12.35
CA ARG A 525 0.29 -2.88 -13.78
C ARG A 525 1.22 -2.04 -14.67
N LEU A 526 1.30 -0.72 -14.44
CA LEU A 526 2.20 0.17 -15.18
C LEU A 526 3.67 -0.19 -14.96
N ASN A 527 4.06 -0.54 -13.73
CA ASN A 527 5.40 -1.01 -13.43
C ASN A 527 5.71 -2.34 -14.14
N LYS A 528 4.76 -3.28 -14.18
CA LYS A 528 4.90 -4.52 -14.96
C LYS A 528 5.12 -4.21 -16.45
N ARG A 529 4.29 -3.34 -17.03
CA ARG A 529 4.43 -2.90 -18.43
C ARG A 529 5.77 -2.21 -18.70
N ARG A 530 6.28 -1.41 -17.76
CA ARG A 530 7.62 -0.81 -17.87
C ARG A 530 8.71 -1.88 -17.94
N LEU A 531 8.67 -2.88 -17.05
CA LEU A 531 9.64 -3.98 -17.04
C LEU A 531 9.56 -4.80 -18.33
N ASP A 532 8.36 -5.05 -18.84
CA ASP A 532 8.16 -5.77 -20.10
C ASP A 532 8.70 -4.95 -21.29
N ASN A 533 8.47 -3.63 -21.32
CA ASN A 533 9.05 -2.73 -22.32
C ASN A 533 10.58 -2.69 -22.26
N GLU A 534 11.19 -2.68 -21.06
CA GLU A 534 12.64 -2.73 -20.89
C GLU A 534 13.22 -4.03 -21.49
N LYS A 535 12.54 -5.17 -21.29
CA LYS A 535 12.91 -6.44 -21.93
C LYS A 535 12.80 -6.37 -23.45
N THR A 536 11.70 -5.83 -23.99
CA THR A 536 11.52 -5.69 -25.44
C THR A 536 12.60 -4.79 -26.05
N ARG A 537 12.94 -3.67 -25.39
CA ARG A 537 14.03 -2.79 -25.83
C ARG A 537 15.40 -3.47 -25.76
N ALA A 538 15.66 -4.30 -24.76
CA ALA A 538 16.90 -5.07 -24.67
C ALA A 538 17.02 -6.11 -25.81
N LYS A 539 15.90 -6.74 -26.20
CA LYS A 539 15.87 -7.62 -27.39
C LYS A 539 16.14 -6.86 -28.68
N ALA A 540 15.46 -5.72 -28.87
CA ALA A 540 15.71 -4.85 -30.03
C ALA A 540 17.16 -4.38 -30.09
N PHE A 541 17.74 -3.98 -28.96
CA PHE A 541 19.17 -3.64 -28.85
C PHE A 541 20.06 -4.79 -29.34
N ALA A 542 19.84 -6.02 -28.84
CA ALA A 542 20.62 -7.19 -29.22
C ALA A 542 20.47 -7.52 -30.72
N GLN A 543 19.27 -7.37 -31.28
CA GLN A 543 19.05 -7.63 -32.71
C GLN A 543 19.73 -6.57 -33.59
N ILE A 544 19.59 -5.28 -33.26
CA ILE A 544 20.26 -4.21 -34.02
C ILE A 544 21.77 -4.42 -33.98
N GLN A 545 22.33 -4.76 -32.81
CA GLN A 545 23.75 -5.05 -32.65
C GLN A 545 24.20 -6.21 -33.54
N LYS A 546 23.40 -7.28 -33.64
CA LYS A 546 23.68 -8.42 -34.51
C LYS A 546 23.65 -8.07 -35.99
N GLU A 547 22.67 -7.29 -36.42
CA GLU A 547 22.39 -7.04 -37.85
C GLU A 547 23.22 -5.89 -38.44
N THR A 548 23.59 -4.91 -37.61
CA THR A 548 24.33 -3.71 -38.06
C THR A 548 25.80 -3.70 -37.64
N GLY A 549 26.20 -4.59 -36.73
CA GLY A 549 27.52 -4.56 -36.09
C GLY A 549 27.74 -3.38 -35.12
N ASN A 550 26.74 -2.51 -34.93
CA ASN A 550 26.84 -1.39 -34.00
C ASN A 550 26.88 -1.90 -32.54
N PRO A 551 27.96 -1.68 -31.78
CA PRO A 551 28.07 -2.18 -30.40
C PRO A 551 27.21 -1.39 -29.40
N ARG A 552 26.70 -0.21 -29.78
CA ARG A 552 25.88 0.66 -28.92
C ARG A 552 24.72 1.31 -29.69
N PRO A 553 23.70 0.54 -30.10
CA PRO A 553 22.48 1.09 -30.67
C PRO A 553 21.88 2.17 -29.78
N ASN A 554 21.59 3.33 -30.37
CA ASN A 554 21.05 4.49 -29.71
C ASN A 554 19.51 4.39 -29.59
N ARG A 555 18.92 5.33 -28.84
CA ARG A 555 17.47 5.31 -28.57
C ARG A 555 16.60 5.39 -29.84
N LYS A 556 17.03 6.15 -30.86
CA LYS A 556 16.29 6.30 -32.12
C LYS A 556 16.34 5.01 -32.93
N GLU A 557 17.49 4.35 -32.97
CA GLU A 557 17.64 3.07 -33.67
C GLU A 557 16.74 1.99 -33.04
N ILE A 558 16.71 1.92 -31.71
CA ILE A 558 15.78 1.04 -30.99
C ILE A 558 14.31 1.39 -31.30
N GLU A 559 13.96 2.67 -31.37
CA GLU A 559 12.60 3.11 -31.72
C GLU A 559 12.23 2.74 -33.16
N ALA A 560 13.13 2.99 -34.12
CA ALA A 560 12.95 2.64 -35.53
C ALA A 560 12.82 1.13 -35.74
N TYR A 561 13.63 0.32 -35.05
CA TYR A 561 13.52 -1.15 -35.10
C TYR A 561 12.16 -1.64 -34.57
N LEU A 562 11.69 -1.06 -33.47
CA LEU A 562 10.36 -1.41 -32.93
C LEU A 562 9.23 -1.00 -33.88
N LEU A 563 9.38 0.10 -34.61
CA LEU A 563 8.43 0.52 -35.65
C LEU A 563 8.50 -0.38 -36.88
N TRP A 564 9.70 -0.86 -37.24
CA TRP A 564 9.92 -1.84 -38.30
C TRP A 564 9.23 -3.17 -38.01
N GLU A 565 9.39 -3.68 -36.78
CA GLU A 565 8.72 -4.90 -36.33
C GLU A 565 7.19 -4.70 -36.29
N GLU A 566 6.72 -3.52 -35.88
CA GLU A 566 5.31 -3.15 -35.86
C GLU A 566 4.70 -3.15 -37.27
N CYS A 567 5.34 -2.51 -38.25
CA CYS A 567 4.82 -2.44 -39.63
C CYS A 567 5.14 -3.70 -40.46
N GLY A 568 5.80 -4.70 -39.87
CA GLY A 568 6.17 -5.94 -40.54
C GLY A 568 7.21 -5.77 -41.64
N GLY A 569 8.01 -4.70 -41.59
CA GLY A 569 9.05 -4.41 -42.57
C GLY A 569 8.54 -3.79 -43.88
N PHE A 570 7.39 -3.12 -43.88
CA PHE A 570 6.88 -2.41 -45.06
C PHE A 570 6.53 -0.95 -44.72
N CYS A 571 6.75 -0.05 -45.67
CA CYS A 571 6.32 1.33 -45.56
C CYS A 571 4.78 1.41 -45.67
N PRO A 572 4.07 1.99 -44.68
CA PRO A 572 2.62 2.12 -44.74
C PRO A 572 2.16 3.06 -45.86
N TYR A 573 2.95 4.07 -46.22
CA TYR A 573 2.58 5.08 -47.21
C TYR A 573 2.82 4.64 -48.66
N THR A 574 3.93 3.93 -48.92
CA THR A 574 4.35 3.54 -50.29
C THR A 574 4.26 2.04 -50.57
N GLY A 575 4.25 1.19 -49.54
CA GLY A 575 4.28 -0.26 -49.68
C GLY A 575 5.66 -0.87 -49.92
N PHE A 576 6.72 -0.06 -50.04
CA PHE A 576 8.08 -0.58 -50.22
C PHE A 576 8.54 -1.42 -49.04
N SER A 577 9.24 -2.52 -49.31
CA SER A 577 9.88 -3.32 -48.28
C SER A 577 11.05 -2.56 -47.66
N ILE A 578 11.16 -2.64 -46.34
CA ILE A 578 12.18 -1.99 -45.54
C ILE A 578 13.12 -3.11 -45.06
N SER A 579 14.31 -3.25 -45.65
CA SER A 579 15.33 -4.10 -45.03
C SER A 579 15.97 -3.37 -43.84
N LEU A 580 16.58 -4.10 -42.90
CA LEU A 580 17.32 -3.46 -41.81
C LEU A 580 18.52 -2.64 -42.33
N ARG A 581 19.07 -2.99 -43.50
CA ARG A 581 20.10 -2.22 -44.18
C ARG A 581 19.55 -0.91 -44.74
N ASP A 582 18.33 -0.90 -45.30
CA ASP A 582 17.72 0.33 -45.82
C ASP A 582 17.26 1.28 -44.71
N LEU A 583 17.16 0.77 -43.47
CA LEU A 583 16.79 1.54 -42.28
C LEU A 583 17.99 2.05 -41.48
N PHE A 584 19.09 1.28 -41.41
CA PHE A 584 20.27 1.60 -40.58
C PHE A 584 21.58 1.73 -41.37
N GLY A 585 21.56 1.52 -42.68
CA GLY A 585 22.73 1.59 -43.54
C GLY A 585 23.26 3.03 -43.73
N PRO A 586 24.36 3.18 -44.50
CA PRO A 586 25.01 4.48 -44.73
C PRO A 586 24.09 5.50 -45.43
N GLU A 587 23.15 5.02 -46.26
CA GLU A 587 22.15 5.83 -46.95
C GLU A 587 20.73 5.33 -46.62
N PRO A 588 20.17 5.67 -45.45
CA PRO A 588 18.87 5.15 -45.04
C PRO A 588 17.75 5.72 -45.90
N GLN A 589 16.99 4.88 -46.59
CA GLN A 589 15.89 5.29 -47.49
C GLN A 589 14.56 5.54 -46.75
N PHE A 590 14.48 5.05 -45.50
CA PHE A 590 13.31 5.17 -44.66
C PHE A 590 13.61 5.96 -43.38
N GLU A 591 12.62 6.67 -42.89
CA GLU A 591 12.73 7.48 -41.68
C GLU A 591 11.51 7.33 -40.76
N VAL A 592 11.70 7.73 -39.51
CA VAL A 592 10.62 7.76 -38.53
C VAL A 592 9.82 9.04 -38.74
N GLU A 593 8.53 8.88 -39.04
CA GLU A 593 7.61 9.97 -39.31
C GLU A 593 6.48 10.04 -38.27
N HIS A 594 6.02 11.26 -37.97
CA HIS A 594 4.84 11.51 -37.13
C HIS A 594 3.55 11.37 -37.94
N ILE A 595 2.66 10.46 -37.53
CA ILE A 595 1.37 10.22 -38.19
C ILE A 595 0.56 11.52 -38.24
N ILE A 596 0.26 12.08 -37.06
CA ILE A 596 -0.25 13.46 -36.97
C ILE A 596 0.96 14.37 -36.73
N PRO A 597 1.17 15.41 -37.55
CA PRO A 597 2.29 16.33 -37.42
C PRO A 597 2.52 16.81 -35.99
N ARG A 598 3.79 16.95 -35.60
CA ARG A 598 4.15 17.27 -34.20
C ARG A 598 3.78 18.71 -33.86
N SER A 599 3.85 19.62 -34.83
CA SER A 599 3.31 20.98 -34.81
C SER A 599 1.86 21.07 -34.30
N ARG A 600 1.01 20.12 -34.72
CA ARG A 600 -0.44 20.08 -34.43
C ARG A 600 -0.75 19.22 -33.21
N SER A 601 -0.12 18.07 -33.07
CA SER A 601 -0.45 17.14 -31.96
C SER A 601 0.37 17.35 -30.69
N LEU A 602 1.56 17.95 -30.80
CA LEU A 602 2.60 17.91 -29.78
C LEU A 602 2.91 16.49 -29.26
N ASP A 603 2.48 15.43 -29.95
CA ASP A 603 2.60 14.03 -29.52
C ASP A 603 3.84 13.39 -30.15
N ASP A 604 4.94 13.30 -29.38
CA ASP A 604 6.17 12.60 -29.80
C ASP A 604 6.18 11.13 -29.33
N SER A 605 5.05 10.61 -28.85
CA SER A 605 4.97 9.24 -28.37
C SER A 605 5.10 8.23 -29.51
N PHE A 606 5.53 7.02 -29.17
CA PHE A 606 5.56 5.89 -30.10
C PHE A 606 4.23 5.67 -30.81
N ASN A 607 3.08 6.00 -30.17
CA ASN A 607 1.75 5.84 -30.74
C ASN A 607 1.45 6.83 -31.87
N ASN A 608 2.23 7.89 -32.03
CA ASN A 608 2.10 8.86 -33.11
C ASN A 608 3.23 8.76 -34.13
N LYS A 609 4.05 7.71 -34.08
CA LYS A 609 5.19 7.51 -34.99
C LYS A 609 5.01 6.27 -35.84
N THR A 610 5.56 6.28 -37.05
CA THR A 610 5.64 5.14 -37.96
C THR A 610 6.90 5.25 -38.81
N LEU A 611 7.22 4.24 -39.63
CA LEU A 611 8.22 4.38 -40.69
C LEU A 611 7.57 4.94 -41.96
N CYS A 612 8.34 5.70 -42.74
CA CYS A 612 7.94 6.26 -44.03
C CYS A 612 9.15 6.28 -44.98
N HIS A 613 8.91 6.13 -46.29
CA HIS A 613 9.93 6.41 -47.30
C HIS A 613 10.15 7.92 -47.39
N ARG A 614 11.40 8.38 -47.56
CA ARG A 614 11.74 9.81 -47.55
C ARG A 614 10.88 10.65 -48.51
N ASP A 615 10.64 10.17 -49.72
CA ASP A 615 9.82 10.91 -50.71
C ASP A 615 8.36 11.06 -50.24
N ALA A 616 7.75 9.99 -49.74
CA ALA A 616 6.38 10.07 -49.21
C ALA A 616 6.30 10.96 -47.96
N ASN A 617 7.38 11.02 -47.17
CA ASN A 617 7.44 11.95 -46.05
C ASN A 617 7.51 13.41 -46.52
N ARG A 618 8.31 13.68 -47.56
CA ARG A 618 8.42 14.99 -48.21
C ARG A 618 7.10 15.44 -48.84
N ASP A 619 6.29 14.51 -49.32
CA ASP A 619 4.95 14.80 -49.86
C ASP A 619 3.95 15.12 -48.75
N LYS A 620 4.01 14.40 -47.62
CA LYS A 620 3.13 14.59 -46.46
C LYS A 620 3.39 15.92 -45.74
N ARG A 621 4.65 16.27 -45.46
CA ARG A 621 5.03 17.47 -44.68
C ARG A 621 4.17 17.64 -43.41
N ASN A 622 3.67 18.85 -43.17
CA ASN A 622 2.83 19.23 -42.04
C ASN A 622 1.33 18.83 -42.19
N LYS A 623 1.03 17.88 -43.08
CA LYS A 623 -0.33 17.35 -43.29
C LYS A 623 -0.56 16.06 -42.51
N THR A 624 -1.81 15.77 -42.18
CA THR A 624 -2.21 14.42 -41.76
C THR A 624 -2.09 13.45 -42.94
N PRO A 625 -2.08 12.11 -42.71
CA PRO A 625 -2.05 11.15 -43.80
C PRO A 625 -3.25 11.32 -44.74
N TRP A 626 -4.43 11.63 -44.17
CA TRP A 626 -5.64 11.87 -44.95
C TRP A 626 -5.55 13.16 -45.77
N GLU A 627 -5.04 14.26 -45.21
CA GLU A 627 -4.83 15.51 -45.96
C GLU A 627 -3.78 15.37 -47.08
N ALA A 628 -2.80 14.49 -46.92
CA ALA A 628 -1.74 14.26 -47.91
C ALA A 628 -2.16 13.31 -49.03
N PHE A 629 -2.90 12.24 -48.70
CA PHE A 629 -3.15 11.12 -49.61
C PHE A 629 -4.61 10.71 -49.74
N GLY A 630 -5.51 11.28 -48.93
CA GLY A 630 -6.93 10.89 -48.86
C GLY A 630 -7.78 11.35 -50.05
N SER A 631 -7.27 12.26 -50.89
CA SER A 631 -7.94 12.67 -52.13
C SER A 631 -7.87 11.62 -53.25
N ASP A 632 -6.98 10.63 -53.12
CA ASP A 632 -6.87 9.47 -54.00
C ASP A 632 -7.48 8.24 -53.29
N PRO A 633 -8.72 7.83 -53.63
CA PRO A 633 -9.40 6.75 -52.91
C PRO A 633 -8.68 5.40 -52.98
N VAL A 634 -7.98 5.12 -54.09
CA VAL A 634 -7.29 3.84 -54.30
C VAL A 634 -6.03 3.81 -53.43
N ARG A 635 -5.18 4.84 -53.56
CA ARG A 635 -3.96 4.95 -52.74
C ARG A 635 -4.28 5.01 -51.26
N TRP A 636 -5.35 5.72 -50.87
CA TRP A 636 -5.76 5.82 -49.48
C TRP A 636 -6.16 4.48 -48.88
N GLU A 637 -6.96 3.68 -49.60
CA GLU A 637 -7.35 2.36 -49.14
C GLU A 637 -6.15 1.40 -49.06
N GLU A 638 -5.19 1.48 -49.99
CA GLU A 638 -3.93 0.72 -49.87
C GLU A 638 -3.13 1.08 -48.62
N ILE A 639 -3.00 2.37 -48.30
CA ILE A 639 -2.33 2.83 -47.08
C ILE A 639 -3.02 2.25 -45.85
N LEU A 640 -4.36 2.35 -45.79
CA LEU A 640 -5.12 1.79 -44.67
C LEU A 640 -4.94 0.27 -44.59
N GLN A 641 -4.97 -0.47 -45.70
CA GLN A 641 -4.72 -1.92 -45.70
C GLN A 641 -3.36 -2.30 -45.11
N ARG A 642 -2.30 -1.51 -45.39
CA ARG A 642 -0.98 -1.73 -44.81
C ARG A 642 -0.96 -1.41 -43.31
N VAL A 643 -1.54 -0.29 -42.89
CA VAL A 643 -1.63 0.10 -41.46
C VAL A 643 -2.47 -0.90 -40.66
N ARG A 644 -3.51 -1.48 -41.26
CA ARG A 644 -4.35 -2.54 -40.66
C ARG A 644 -3.57 -3.81 -40.32
N ARG A 645 -2.39 -4.02 -40.91
CA ARG A 645 -1.49 -5.17 -40.63
C ARG A 645 -0.48 -4.88 -39.52
N PHE A 646 -0.48 -3.68 -38.92
CA PHE A 646 0.44 -3.34 -37.84
C PHE A 646 0.27 -4.28 -36.63
N LYS A 647 1.38 -4.65 -35.99
CA LYS A 647 1.43 -5.61 -34.89
C LYS A 647 1.61 -4.91 -33.53
N GLY A 648 1.09 -5.52 -32.47
CA GLY A 648 1.33 -5.05 -31.09
C GLY A 648 0.33 -4.00 -30.57
N LEU A 649 0.60 -3.51 -29.36
CA LEU A 649 -0.38 -2.76 -28.55
C LEU A 649 -0.76 -1.37 -29.09
N SER A 650 0.02 -0.83 -30.02
CA SER A 650 -0.15 0.55 -30.53
C SER A 650 -0.84 0.61 -31.90
N ALA A 651 -0.95 -0.53 -32.59
CA ALA A 651 -1.48 -0.64 -33.95
C ALA A 651 -2.85 0.03 -34.12
N ARG A 652 -3.79 -0.29 -33.22
CA ARG A 652 -5.13 0.31 -33.18
C ARG A 652 -5.09 1.84 -33.09
N SER A 653 -4.33 2.34 -32.11
CA SER A 653 -4.20 3.77 -31.83
C SER A 653 -3.57 4.52 -33.01
N LYS A 654 -2.71 3.86 -33.78
CA LYS A 654 -2.10 4.41 -35.00
C LYS A 654 -3.10 4.42 -36.15
N LEU A 655 -3.80 3.31 -36.40
CA LEU A 655 -4.83 3.29 -37.44
C LEU A 655 -5.88 4.37 -37.23
N SER A 656 -6.39 4.53 -35.99
CA SER A 656 -7.35 5.58 -35.70
C SER A 656 -6.84 7.00 -35.98
N ARG A 657 -5.52 7.22 -35.97
CA ARG A 657 -4.91 8.50 -36.36
C ARG A 657 -4.79 8.65 -37.88
N PHE A 658 -4.55 7.55 -38.61
CA PHE A 658 -4.60 7.54 -40.07
C PHE A 658 -6.03 7.83 -40.55
N GLU A 659 -7.04 7.21 -39.96
CA GLU A 659 -8.45 7.37 -40.36
C GLU A 659 -9.10 8.70 -39.92
N SER A 660 -8.40 9.56 -39.17
CA SER A 660 -8.99 10.82 -38.69
C SER A 660 -8.79 11.94 -39.71
N PRO A 661 -9.86 12.44 -40.37
CA PRO A 661 -9.73 13.54 -41.34
C PRO A 661 -9.43 14.88 -40.67
N GLU A 662 -9.84 15.06 -39.40
CA GLU A 662 -9.59 16.28 -38.62
C GLU A 662 -8.64 16.05 -37.45
N VAL A 663 -7.81 17.06 -37.16
CA VAL A 663 -7.02 17.16 -35.93
C VAL A 663 -7.77 18.04 -34.94
N GLN A 664 -8.37 17.44 -33.91
CA GLN A 664 -9.04 18.18 -32.84
C GLN A 664 -8.00 18.79 -31.87
N LEU A 665 -7.52 19.99 -32.20
CA LEU A 665 -6.46 20.72 -31.48
C LEU A 665 -6.90 21.20 -30.09
N ASP A 666 -8.12 21.73 -29.98
CA ASP A 666 -8.66 22.28 -28.73
C ASP A 666 -8.80 21.19 -27.66
N ASP A 667 -9.27 20.02 -28.09
CA ASP A 667 -9.40 18.81 -27.27
C ASP A 667 -8.07 18.34 -26.67
N PHE A 668 -6.95 18.52 -27.39
CA PHE A 668 -5.61 18.18 -26.89
C PHE A 668 -5.14 19.15 -25.81
N THR A 669 -5.28 20.46 -26.06
CA THR A 669 -4.87 21.52 -25.13
C THR A 669 -5.65 21.43 -23.82
N GLU A 670 -6.96 21.23 -23.90
CA GLU A 670 -7.81 21.05 -22.71
C GLU A 670 -7.45 19.80 -21.90
N ARG A 671 -7.11 18.69 -22.56
CA ARG A 671 -6.66 17.45 -21.88
C ARG A 671 -5.33 17.63 -21.15
N GLN A 672 -4.43 18.48 -21.64
CA GLN A 672 -3.17 18.76 -20.96
C GLN A 672 -3.34 19.74 -19.79
N LEU A 673 -4.28 20.69 -19.91
CA LEU A 673 -4.55 21.70 -18.89
C LEU A 673 -5.46 21.23 -17.76
N ASN A 674 -6.16 20.09 -17.92
CA ASN A 674 -7.10 19.57 -16.95
C ASN A 674 -6.85 18.07 -16.62
N ASP A 675 -6.37 17.77 -15.41
CA ASP A 675 -6.27 16.41 -14.89
C ASP A 675 -7.50 16.06 -14.03
N THR A 676 -8.25 15.05 -14.48
CA THR A 676 -9.53 14.62 -13.88
C THR A 676 -9.39 13.46 -12.90
N ARG A 677 -8.17 13.01 -12.57
CA ARG A 677 -7.94 11.89 -11.65
C ARG A 677 -8.23 12.26 -10.20
N TYR A 678 -8.50 11.25 -9.38
CA TYR A 678 -8.99 11.42 -8.00
C TYR A 678 -8.17 12.39 -7.14
N ALA A 679 -6.85 12.20 -7.02
CA ALA A 679 -6.00 13.06 -6.19
C ALA A 679 -5.89 14.49 -6.75
N SER A 680 -5.86 14.64 -8.08
CA SER A 680 -5.90 15.93 -8.77
C SER A 680 -7.19 16.68 -8.52
N LYS A 681 -8.32 15.97 -8.57
CA LYS A 681 -9.62 16.55 -8.24
C LYS A 681 -9.62 17.08 -6.82
N LEU A 682 -9.24 16.26 -5.84
CA LEU A 682 -9.18 16.68 -4.44
C LEU A 682 -8.26 17.87 -4.20
N ALA A 683 -7.05 17.89 -4.78
CA ALA A 683 -6.13 19.01 -4.64
C ALA A 683 -6.71 20.31 -5.23
N GLY A 684 -7.31 20.23 -6.43
CA GLY A 684 -7.97 21.37 -7.06
C GLY A 684 -9.18 21.88 -6.28
N ASP A 685 -10.03 20.99 -5.78
CA ASP A 685 -11.21 21.35 -4.97
C ASP A 685 -10.77 21.97 -3.63
N TYR A 686 -9.73 21.42 -3.02
CA TYR A 686 -9.21 21.92 -1.76
C TYR A 686 -8.65 23.34 -1.87
N LEU A 687 -7.83 23.58 -2.90
CA LEU A 687 -7.32 24.93 -3.21
C LEU A 687 -8.46 25.87 -3.64
N GLY A 688 -9.48 25.35 -4.31
CA GLY A 688 -10.68 26.07 -4.72
C GLY A 688 -11.47 26.65 -3.54
N LEU A 689 -11.39 26.06 -2.34
CA LEU A 689 -12.02 26.63 -1.14
C LEU A 689 -11.59 28.08 -0.88
N LEU A 690 -10.37 28.46 -1.25
CA LEU A 690 -9.91 29.83 -1.13
C LEU A 690 -10.77 30.81 -1.95
N PHE A 691 -11.41 30.36 -3.03
CA PHE A 691 -12.14 31.21 -3.97
C PHE A 691 -13.65 30.92 -4.03
N GLY A 692 -14.14 30.05 -3.15
CA GLY A 692 -15.51 29.54 -3.18
C GLY A 692 -15.77 28.48 -4.26
N GLY A 693 -14.71 27.97 -4.88
CA GLY A 693 -14.74 27.01 -5.99
C GLY A 693 -13.46 27.08 -6.82
N ARG A 694 -13.30 26.18 -7.80
CA ARG A 694 -12.20 26.30 -8.78
C ARG A 694 -12.39 27.47 -9.74
N VAL A 695 -13.66 27.79 -9.99
CA VAL A 695 -14.13 28.97 -10.70
C VAL A 695 -14.81 29.84 -9.63
N ASP A 696 -14.47 31.12 -9.60
CA ASP A 696 -15.07 32.06 -8.63
C ASP A 696 -16.48 32.49 -9.08
N PRO A 697 -17.25 33.19 -8.22
CA PRO A 697 -18.59 33.68 -8.58
C PRO A 697 -18.62 34.63 -9.80
N GLY A 698 -17.48 35.23 -10.16
CA GLY A 698 -17.33 36.06 -11.37
C GLY A 698 -16.97 35.26 -12.62
N ASN A 699 -17.15 33.93 -12.61
CA ASN A 699 -16.84 33.01 -13.70
C ASN A 699 -15.35 32.99 -14.11
N LYS A 700 -14.44 33.42 -13.23
CA LYS A 700 -13.00 33.38 -13.48
C LYS A 700 -12.40 32.09 -12.92
N LYS A 701 -11.70 31.33 -13.77
CA LYS A 701 -10.96 30.12 -13.35
C LYS A 701 -9.78 30.52 -12.46
N ARG A 702 -9.89 30.24 -11.15
CA ARG A 702 -8.87 30.54 -10.14
C ARG A 702 -7.91 29.39 -9.88
N VAL A 703 -8.35 28.15 -10.08
CA VAL A 703 -7.52 26.96 -9.88
C VAL A 703 -7.44 26.12 -11.15
N GLN A 704 -6.22 25.93 -11.66
CA GLN A 704 -5.91 25.06 -12.79
C GLN A 704 -5.18 23.81 -12.30
N VAL A 705 -5.59 22.64 -12.78
CA VAL A 705 -4.98 21.36 -12.39
C VAL A 705 -4.42 20.68 -13.63
N SER A 706 -3.11 20.78 -13.86
CA SER A 706 -2.49 20.33 -15.11
C SER A 706 -2.17 18.83 -15.13
N ALA A 707 -2.19 18.25 -16.33
CA ALA A 707 -1.69 16.90 -16.61
C ALA A 707 -0.17 16.97 -16.87
N GLY A 708 0.61 16.20 -16.10
CA GLY A 708 2.07 16.39 -15.98
C GLY A 708 2.97 16.13 -17.18
N GLY A 709 2.42 15.80 -18.35
CA GLY A 709 3.24 15.60 -19.56
C GLY A 709 3.92 16.89 -20.03
N LEU A 710 3.24 18.02 -19.84
CA LEU A 710 3.62 19.33 -20.37
C LEU A 710 4.79 19.97 -19.60
N THR A 711 4.77 19.92 -18.27
CA THR A 711 5.80 20.49 -17.38
C THR A 711 7.20 19.97 -17.71
N ALA A 712 7.32 18.66 -17.95
CA ALA A 712 8.61 18.06 -18.31
C ALA A 712 9.17 18.59 -19.63
N ARG A 713 8.29 18.90 -20.60
CA ARG A 713 8.67 19.42 -21.91
C ARG A 713 9.04 20.89 -21.84
N LEU A 714 8.22 21.73 -21.22
CA LEU A 714 8.51 23.16 -21.04
C LEU A 714 9.84 23.37 -20.29
N ARG A 715 10.07 22.60 -19.22
CA ARG A 715 11.33 22.63 -18.46
C ARG A 715 12.55 22.31 -19.32
N ALA A 716 12.42 21.38 -20.27
CA ALA A 716 13.50 21.03 -21.19
C ALA A 716 13.75 22.13 -22.22
N GLU A 717 12.69 22.66 -22.85
CA GLU A 717 12.83 23.69 -23.88
C GLU A 717 13.42 24.99 -23.32
N TRP A 718 13.01 25.39 -22.10
CA TRP A 718 13.57 26.53 -21.38
C TRP A 718 14.97 26.30 -20.80
N GLY A 719 15.61 25.14 -21.04
CA GLY A 719 16.98 24.87 -20.61
C GLY A 719 17.15 24.73 -19.10
N LEU A 720 16.11 24.29 -18.39
CA LEU A 720 16.13 24.14 -16.93
C LEU A 720 16.49 22.72 -16.46
N ASN A 721 16.76 21.79 -17.38
CA ASN A 721 17.06 20.39 -17.05
C ASN A 721 18.41 20.24 -16.34
N GLY A 722 19.45 20.90 -16.83
CA GLY A 722 20.80 20.91 -16.23
C GLY A 722 21.02 21.93 -15.10
N LEU A 723 19.99 22.65 -14.63
CA LEU A 723 20.16 23.75 -13.67
C LEU A 723 20.72 23.32 -12.30
N LEU A 724 20.46 22.07 -11.91
CA LEU A 724 20.86 21.49 -10.63
C LEU A 724 21.99 20.45 -10.79
N ASP A 725 22.61 20.34 -11.96
CA ASP A 725 23.71 19.41 -12.20
C ASP A 725 25.00 19.98 -11.61
N ASP A 726 25.59 19.25 -10.65
CA ASP A 726 26.80 19.58 -9.91
C ASP A 726 28.07 18.97 -10.55
N GLY A 727 27.98 18.47 -11.78
CA GLY A 727 29.11 17.98 -12.58
C GLY A 727 29.56 16.54 -12.24
N ASP A 728 29.16 16.01 -11.09
CA ASP A 728 29.46 14.65 -10.63
C ASP A 728 28.37 13.61 -10.98
N THR A 729 27.28 14.03 -11.64
CA THR A 729 26.22 13.09 -12.02
C THR A 729 26.61 12.25 -13.23
N LYS A 730 26.19 10.97 -13.24
CA LYS A 730 26.44 9.95 -14.29
C LYS A 730 25.94 10.31 -15.71
N ASN A 731 25.56 11.55 -15.95
CA ASN A 731 24.92 11.97 -17.19
C ASN A 731 25.93 12.32 -18.29
N GLY A 732 27.22 12.50 -17.96
CA GLY A 732 28.29 12.68 -18.95
C GLY A 732 28.04 13.87 -19.89
N GLY A 733 27.66 15.02 -19.31
CA GLY A 733 27.40 16.26 -20.08
C GLY A 733 26.06 16.32 -20.82
N ARG A 734 25.10 15.44 -20.51
CA ARG A 734 23.76 15.45 -21.13
C ARG A 734 22.78 16.29 -20.33
N ASP A 735 21.98 17.12 -21.02
CA ASP A 735 20.86 17.93 -20.49
C ASP A 735 19.69 17.06 -19.97
N ILE A 736 19.94 16.32 -18.89
CA ILE A 736 19.01 15.38 -18.26
C ILE A 736 18.65 15.93 -16.87
N LYS A 737 17.35 16.00 -16.57
CA LYS A 737 16.85 16.33 -15.24
C LYS A 737 17.54 15.47 -14.17
N THR A 738 18.32 16.09 -13.29
CA THR A 738 18.74 15.44 -12.05
C THR A 738 17.57 15.34 -11.06
N ARG A 739 17.46 14.19 -10.38
CA ARG A 739 16.51 13.97 -9.27
C ARG A 739 17.24 13.85 -7.94
N ASP A 740 18.54 14.16 -7.94
CA ASP A 740 19.44 13.97 -6.82
C ASP A 740 19.45 15.19 -5.87
N ASP A 741 18.80 16.29 -6.25
CA ASP A 741 18.60 17.50 -5.43
C ASP A 741 17.11 17.79 -5.24
N HIS A 742 16.64 17.94 -3.99
CA HIS A 742 15.25 18.22 -3.61
C HIS A 742 14.67 19.53 -4.14
N ARG A 743 15.51 20.48 -4.57
CA ARG A 743 15.09 21.77 -5.15
C ARG A 743 14.45 21.60 -6.53
N HIS A 744 14.60 20.45 -7.20
CA HIS A 744 13.95 20.20 -8.50
C HIS A 744 12.43 20.33 -8.46
N HIS A 745 11.79 20.05 -7.31
CA HIS A 745 10.35 20.25 -7.12
C HIS A 745 9.94 21.72 -7.23
N ALA A 746 10.78 22.63 -6.73
CA ALA A 746 10.52 24.07 -6.83
C ALA A 746 10.64 24.54 -8.29
N VAL A 747 11.62 24.01 -9.03
CA VAL A 747 11.78 24.28 -10.47
C VAL A 747 10.56 23.77 -11.26
N ASP A 748 10.06 22.57 -10.96
CA ASP A 748 8.82 22.08 -11.57
C ASP A 748 7.62 22.98 -11.22
N ALA A 749 7.49 23.42 -9.96
CA ALA A 749 6.46 24.36 -9.53
C ALA A 749 6.52 25.71 -10.26
N LEU A 750 7.72 26.24 -10.53
CA LEU A 750 7.89 27.44 -11.34
C LEU A 750 7.37 27.23 -12.76
N VAL A 751 7.70 26.10 -13.38
CA VAL A 751 7.20 25.76 -14.72
C VAL A 751 5.67 25.64 -14.72
N ILE A 752 5.10 25.03 -13.68
CA ILE A 752 3.65 24.92 -13.49
C ILE A 752 2.99 26.31 -13.35
N ALA A 753 3.59 27.22 -12.59
CA ALA A 753 3.10 28.60 -12.47
C ALA A 753 3.03 29.33 -13.81
N LEU A 754 3.98 29.06 -14.71
CA LEU A 754 4.12 29.65 -16.04
C LEU A 754 3.36 28.89 -17.15
N THR A 755 2.73 27.77 -16.81
CA THR A 755 1.97 26.95 -17.76
C THR A 755 0.56 27.53 -17.95
N GLU A 756 0.42 28.37 -18.97
CA GLU A 756 -0.85 28.96 -19.42
C GLU A 756 -1.18 28.52 -20.86
N GLU A 757 -2.41 28.81 -21.29
CA GLU A 757 -2.87 28.54 -22.66
C GLU A 757 -1.96 29.22 -23.70
N ARG A 758 -1.56 30.47 -23.47
CA ARG A 758 -0.58 31.19 -24.31
C ARG A 758 0.74 30.44 -24.44
N THR A 759 1.25 29.88 -23.34
CA THR A 759 2.52 29.12 -23.34
C THR A 759 2.41 27.86 -24.19
N ILE A 760 1.25 27.19 -24.19
CA ILE A 760 0.99 26.01 -25.02
C ILE A 760 0.92 26.42 -26.50
N GLN A 761 0.21 27.49 -26.83
CA GLN A 761 0.14 28.01 -28.20
C GLN A 761 1.52 28.41 -28.73
N GLN A 762 2.36 29.05 -27.91
CA GLN A 762 3.74 29.36 -28.25
C GLN A 762 4.57 28.09 -28.50
N MET A 763 4.39 27.05 -27.68
CA MET A 763 5.07 25.77 -27.86
C MET A 763 4.61 25.04 -29.13
N ALA A 764 3.33 25.13 -29.50
CA ALA A 764 2.80 24.60 -30.76
C ALA A 764 3.43 25.30 -31.98
N ARG A 765 3.44 26.63 -32.00
CA ARG A 765 4.11 27.43 -33.06
C ARG A 765 5.62 27.17 -33.13
N ALA A 766 6.26 27.00 -31.98
CA ALA A 766 7.67 26.66 -31.89
C ALA A 766 7.95 25.24 -32.45
N ALA A 767 7.05 24.29 -32.21
CA ALA A 767 7.12 22.95 -32.78
C ALA A 767 6.99 22.94 -34.30
N GLU A 768 6.09 23.76 -34.84
CA GLU A 768 5.91 23.96 -36.28
C GLU A 768 7.20 24.45 -36.96
N ARG A 769 7.80 25.54 -36.47
CA ARG A 769 9.05 26.07 -37.03
C ARG A 769 10.22 25.08 -36.94
N ALA A 770 10.31 24.35 -35.84
CA ALA A 770 11.37 23.36 -35.66
C ALA A 770 11.22 22.18 -36.64
N GLU A 771 10.00 21.77 -36.94
CA GLU A 771 9.68 20.73 -37.91
C GLU A 771 10.06 21.17 -39.34
N GLU A 772 9.71 22.40 -39.73
CA GLU A 772 10.12 23.01 -41.01
C GLU A 772 11.64 23.10 -41.18
N GLN A 773 12.36 23.33 -40.08
CA GLN A 773 13.82 23.49 -40.09
C GLN A 773 14.57 22.19 -39.79
N HIS A 774 13.86 21.05 -39.68
CA HIS A 774 14.41 19.76 -39.25
C HIS A 774 15.22 19.82 -37.94
N ARG A 775 14.84 20.72 -37.02
CA ARG A 775 15.49 20.95 -35.74
C ARG A 775 14.84 20.14 -34.62
N ARG A 776 15.68 19.62 -33.72
CA ARG A 776 15.23 18.82 -32.57
C ARG A 776 14.61 19.67 -31.45
N ARG A 777 15.12 20.88 -31.25
CA ARG A 777 14.71 21.83 -30.20
C ARG A 777 13.66 22.77 -30.79
N LEU A 778 12.62 23.08 -30.02
CA LEU A 778 11.50 23.90 -30.52
C LEU A 778 11.90 25.39 -30.62
N ASP A 779 13.01 25.77 -30.00
CA ASP A 779 13.44 27.17 -29.86
C ASP A 779 12.33 28.04 -29.25
N LEU A 780 11.77 27.52 -28.15
CA LEU A 780 10.73 28.21 -27.40
C LEU A 780 11.34 29.41 -26.66
N ALA A 781 10.85 30.61 -26.98
CA ALA A 781 11.28 31.83 -26.31
C ALA A 781 11.15 31.71 -24.78
N ALA A 782 12.16 32.22 -24.09
CA ALA A 782 12.13 32.30 -22.63
C ALA A 782 10.97 33.21 -22.17
N PRO A 783 10.36 32.95 -20.99
CA PRO A 783 9.28 33.77 -20.46
C PRO A 783 9.62 35.26 -20.34
N TRP A 784 10.89 35.60 -20.05
CA TRP A 784 11.43 36.96 -20.03
C TRP A 784 12.96 36.95 -20.24
N PRO A 785 13.60 38.10 -20.52
CA PRO A 785 15.06 38.20 -20.65
C PRO A 785 15.80 37.73 -19.39
N ASN A 786 16.94 37.05 -19.53
CA ASN A 786 17.71 36.49 -18.42
C ASN A 786 16.96 35.48 -17.54
N PHE A 787 15.89 34.86 -18.07
CA PHE A 787 15.06 33.89 -17.33
C PHE A 787 15.88 32.85 -16.58
N VAL A 788 16.76 32.12 -17.27
CA VAL A 788 17.54 31.02 -16.66
C VAL A 788 18.45 31.51 -15.54
N GLN A 789 19.04 32.70 -15.68
CA GLN A 789 19.84 33.32 -14.63
C GLN A 789 18.98 33.65 -13.41
N HIS A 790 17.82 34.30 -13.60
CA HIS A 790 16.89 34.58 -12.51
C HIS A 790 16.39 33.30 -11.82
N VAL A 791 16.19 32.20 -12.57
CA VAL A 791 15.86 30.90 -11.97
C VAL A 791 17.01 30.39 -11.11
N ARG A 792 18.26 30.48 -11.59
CA ARG A 792 19.45 30.03 -10.83
C ARG A 792 19.58 30.81 -9.52
N GLU A 793 19.52 32.13 -9.58
CA GLU A 793 19.56 33.01 -8.41
C GLU A 793 18.45 32.66 -7.41
N ALA A 794 17.21 32.44 -7.88
CA ALA A 794 16.10 32.05 -7.03
C ALA A 794 16.28 30.64 -6.41
N VAL A 795 16.90 29.70 -7.13
CA VAL A 795 17.17 28.34 -6.67
C VAL A 795 18.28 28.28 -5.62
N ASP A 796 19.28 29.15 -5.72
CA ASP A 796 20.38 29.23 -4.76
C ASP A 796 19.93 29.76 -3.39
N GLN A 797 18.85 30.54 -3.36
CA GLN A 797 18.22 31.02 -2.12
C GLN A 797 17.28 30.00 -1.44
N ILE A 798 17.06 28.82 -2.06
CA ILE A 798 16.13 27.82 -1.51
C ILE A 798 16.76 27.07 -0.35
N VAL A 799 16.16 27.23 0.82
CA VAL A 799 16.34 26.29 1.94
C VAL A 799 15.26 25.22 1.88
N VAL A 800 15.67 23.97 1.68
CA VAL A 800 14.76 22.82 1.61
C VAL A 800 14.21 22.51 3.01
N SER A 801 12.88 22.53 3.12
CA SER A 801 12.18 22.28 4.39
C SER A 801 11.86 20.81 4.56
N HIS A 802 12.21 20.20 5.70
CA HIS A 802 11.89 18.81 6.01
C HIS A 802 10.88 18.68 7.15
N ARG A 803 9.95 17.71 7.04
CA ARG A 803 9.00 17.42 8.11
C ARG A 803 9.69 16.70 9.27
N VAL A 804 9.61 17.30 10.45
CA VAL A 804 10.05 16.71 11.73
C VAL A 804 8.91 15.91 12.38
N ASP A 805 9.21 14.74 12.98
CA ASP A 805 8.27 13.96 13.79
C ASP A 805 8.91 13.49 15.11
N ARG A 806 8.56 14.15 16.23
CA ARG A 806 9.04 13.81 17.59
C ARG A 806 8.06 12.95 18.39
N ARG A 807 7.17 12.19 17.73
CA ARG A 807 6.15 11.41 18.45
C ARG A 807 6.78 10.22 19.18
N VAL A 808 6.46 10.10 20.47
CA VAL A 808 6.73 8.89 21.28
C VAL A 808 5.74 7.76 20.91
N GLN A 809 5.78 7.32 19.65
CA GLN A 809 4.83 6.37 19.06
C GLN A 809 5.50 5.50 17.99
N ALA A 810 6.31 4.54 18.41
CA ALA A 810 6.90 3.54 17.51
C ALA A 810 7.07 2.18 18.19
N LYS A 811 7.66 1.21 17.47
CA LYS A 811 8.09 -0.07 18.02
C LYS A 811 9.16 0.19 19.09
N ILE A 812 8.97 -0.35 20.30
CA ILE A 812 9.86 -0.13 21.45
C ILE A 812 11.00 -1.16 21.53
N HIS A 813 10.75 -2.40 21.12
CA HIS A 813 11.73 -3.49 21.07
C HIS A 813 11.36 -4.47 19.97
N ASP A 814 12.31 -5.28 19.54
CA ASP A 814 12.10 -6.39 18.60
C ASP A 814 11.32 -7.55 19.23
N ASP A 815 10.65 -8.33 18.39
CA ASP A 815 9.83 -9.47 18.84
C ASP A 815 10.70 -10.69 19.19
N THR A 816 11.96 -10.69 18.76
CA THR A 816 12.92 -11.76 19.01
C THR A 816 13.32 -11.80 20.48
N LEU A 817 13.15 -12.97 21.09
CA LEU A 817 13.56 -13.25 22.46
C LEU A 817 14.96 -13.87 22.50
N TYR A 818 15.84 -13.30 23.30
CA TYR A 818 17.19 -13.80 23.53
C TYR A 818 17.28 -14.53 24.86
N SER A 819 18.23 -15.48 24.96
CA SER A 819 18.56 -16.12 26.23
C SER A 819 19.15 -15.12 27.24
N LYS A 820 19.27 -15.56 28.50
CA LYS A 820 20.16 -14.95 29.47
C LYS A 820 21.59 -14.85 28.91
N ALA A 821 22.31 -13.84 29.39
CA ALA A 821 23.71 -13.63 29.08
C ALA A 821 24.56 -14.79 29.61
N TYR A 822 25.62 -15.11 28.88
CA TYR A 822 26.72 -15.93 29.36
C TYR A 822 28.02 -15.40 28.79
N GLN A 823 29.12 -15.63 29.52
CA GLN A 823 30.43 -15.17 29.10
C GLN A 823 31.07 -16.15 28.12
N ARG A 824 31.75 -15.62 27.11
CA ARG A 824 32.64 -16.39 26.24
C ARG A 824 33.92 -15.60 26.01
N THR A 825 35.06 -16.27 26.09
CA THR A 825 36.34 -15.65 25.75
C THR A 825 36.49 -15.59 24.24
N ARG A 826 36.74 -14.40 23.69
CA ARG A 826 37.04 -14.21 22.27
C ARG A 826 38.24 -13.28 22.13
N LYS A 827 39.31 -13.76 21.49
CA LYS A 827 40.59 -13.04 21.36
C LYS A 827 41.12 -12.55 22.74
N GLY A 828 41.08 -13.42 23.75
CA GLY A 828 41.56 -13.12 25.10
C GLY A 828 40.69 -12.18 25.94
N LYS A 829 39.52 -11.72 25.45
CA LYS A 829 38.61 -10.84 26.20
C LYS A 829 37.27 -11.52 26.50
N PRO A 830 36.68 -11.31 27.69
CA PRO A 830 35.33 -11.76 27.98
C PRO A 830 34.32 -10.99 27.12
N VAL A 831 33.45 -11.71 26.43
CA VAL A 831 32.37 -11.16 25.62
C VAL A 831 31.06 -11.75 26.10
N GLU A 832 30.10 -10.87 26.39
CA GLU A 832 28.74 -11.27 26.70
C GLU A 832 28.04 -11.80 25.44
N MET A 833 27.64 -13.07 25.49
CA MET A 833 26.97 -13.79 24.40
C MET A 833 25.55 -14.17 24.79
N ARG A 834 24.71 -14.33 23.78
CA ARG A 834 23.32 -14.78 23.91
C ARG A 834 22.99 -15.80 22.83
N ARG A 835 22.01 -16.66 23.12
CA ARG A 835 21.49 -17.66 22.18
C ARG A 835 20.13 -17.22 21.66
N VAL A 836 19.90 -17.43 20.38
CA VAL A 836 18.60 -17.23 19.72
C VAL A 836 18.33 -18.36 18.75
N ARG A 837 17.09 -18.84 18.66
CA ARG A 837 16.71 -19.86 17.67
C ARG A 837 16.29 -19.18 16.38
N LYS A 838 16.86 -19.61 15.25
CA LYS A 838 16.58 -19.06 13.93
C LYS A 838 16.25 -20.20 12.95
N PRO A 839 15.22 -20.07 12.09
CA PRO A 839 14.99 -21.02 11.00
C PRO A 839 16.15 -21.02 10.00
N LEU A 840 16.48 -22.18 9.42
CA LEU A 840 17.64 -22.34 8.55
C LEU A 840 17.54 -21.47 7.29
N GLU A 841 16.35 -21.39 6.69
CA GLU A 841 16.06 -20.62 5.49
C GLU A 841 16.21 -19.10 5.68
N ASN A 842 16.25 -18.66 6.94
CA ASN A 842 16.42 -17.26 7.31
C ASN A 842 17.84 -16.92 7.80
N MET A 843 18.75 -17.90 7.89
CA MET A 843 20.14 -17.68 8.28
C MET A 843 20.97 -17.09 7.13
N SER A 844 22.04 -16.39 7.46
CA SER A 844 23.13 -16.10 6.52
C SER A 844 24.19 -17.20 6.57
N PRO A 845 24.99 -17.40 5.50
CA PRO A 845 26.08 -18.37 5.51
C PRO A 845 27.05 -18.20 6.70
N LYS A 846 27.32 -16.95 7.11
CA LYS A 846 28.16 -16.64 8.27
C LYS A 846 27.56 -17.07 9.61
N GLU A 847 26.24 -17.07 9.73
CA GLU A 847 25.55 -17.45 10.99
C GLU A 847 25.56 -18.96 11.23
N ILE A 848 25.76 -19.79 10.19
CA ILE A 848 25.84 -21.25 10.32
C ILE A 848 27.03 -21.65 11.19
N GLY A 849 28.18 -21.00 11.02
CA GLY A 849 29.35 -21.21 11.89
C GLY A 849 29.08 -20.90 13.37
N SER A 850 28.06 -20.08 13.65
CA SER A 850 27.65 -19.68 15.00
C SER A 850 26.58 -20.59 15.62
N ILE A 851 26.21 -21.69 14.96
CA ILE A 851 25.32 -22.70 15.53
C ILE A 851 25.96 -23.29 16.79
N VAL A 852 25.17 -23.34 17.87
CA VAL A 852 25.61 -23.76 19.22
C VAL A 852 26.00 -25.24 19.24
N ASP A 853 25.19 -26.09 18.61
CA ASP A 853 25.36 -27.54 18.63
C ASP A 853 26.31 -27.97 17.48
N PRO A 854 27.46 -28.61 17.79
CA PRO A 854 28.45 -28.98 16.77
C PRO A 854 27.93 -29.96 15.72
N ALA A 855 27.09 -30.93 16.11
CA ALA A 855 26.57 -31.94 15.20
C ALA A 855 25.53 -31.33 14.24
N VAL A 856 24.64 -30.48 14.78
CA VAL A 856 23.70 -29.70 13.97
C VAL A 856 24.46 -28.79 13.01
N ARG A 857 25.52 -28.12 13.48
CA ARG A 857 26.33 -27.23 12.65
C ARG A 857 26.96 -27.96 11.48
N ALA A 858 27.57 -29.12 11.73
CA ALA A 858 28.18 -29.94 10.68
C ALA A 858 27.14 -30.42 9.65
N ALA A 859 26.00 -30.94 10.11
CA ALA A 859 24.93 -31.40 9.23
C ALA A 859 24.35 -30.27 8.37
N VAL A 860 24.16 -29.08 8.93
CA VAL A 860 23.67 -27.89 8.21
C VAL A 860 24.71 -27.39 7.20
N ALA A 861 25.99 -27.35 7.57
CA ALA A 861 27.06 -26.91 6.68
C ALA A 861 27.21 -27.84 5.47
N ALA A 862 27.25 -29.16 5.69
CA ALA A 862 27.34 -30.15 4.62
C ALA A 862 26.14 -30.06 3.65
N LYS A 863 24.92 -29.93 4.19
CA LYS A 863 23.73 -29.81 3.34
C LYS A 863 23.68 -28.48 2.58
N LEU A 864 24.20 -27.40 3.16
CA LEU A 864 24.27 -26.12 2.46
C LEU A 864 25.25 -26.17 1.29
N GLU A 865 26.38 -26.85 1.45
CA GLU A 865 27.38 -27.06 0.40
C GLU A 865 26.77 -27.84 -0.78
N GLU A 866 26.06 -28.94 -0.50
CA GLU A 866 25.30 -29.70 -1.50
C GLU A 866 24.31 -28.82 -2.29
N LEU A 867 23.71 -27.83 -1.62
CA LEU A 867 22.73 -26.91 -2.21
C LEU A 867 23.36 -25.71 -2.94
N GLY A 868 24.69 -25.65 -3.04
CA GLY A 868 25.44 -24.57 -3.71
C GLY A 868 25.48 -23.27 -2.90
N GLY A 869 25.42 -23.35 -1.56
CA GLY A 869 25.52 -22.16 -0.70
C GLY A 869 24.23 -21.36 -0.52
N ASP A 870 23.12 -21.78 -1.14
CA ASP A 870 21.84 -21.06 -1.05
C ASP A 870 20.96 -21.55 0.10
N VAL A 871 21.04 -20.84 1.22
CA VAL A 871 20.23 -21.06 2.43
C VAL A 871 18.71 -21.02 2.17
N LYS A 872 18.23 -20.31 1.14
CA LYS A 872 16.79 -20.21 0.87
C LYS A 872 16.18 -21.54 0.44
N LYS A 873 16.98 -22.45 -0.10
CA LYS A 873 16.54 -23.79 -0.51
C LYS A 873 16.06 -24.65 0.66
N PHE A 874 16.43 -24.33 1.91
CA PHE A 874 15.91 -24.97 3.12
C PHE A 874 14.41 -24.75 3.37
N HIS A 875 13.75 -23.86 2.62
CA HIS A 875 12.29 -23.75 2.66
C HIS A 875 11.61 -25.06 2.21
N ASP A 876 12.24 -25.81 1.30
CA ASP A 876 11.76 -27.12 0.87
C ASP A 876 12.08 -28.18 1.95
N PRO A 877 11.07 -28.90 2.48
CA PRO A 877 11.29 -29.96 3.45
C PRO A 877 12.25 -31.07 3.00
N SER A 878 12.36 -31.34 1.70
CA SER A 878 13.29 -32.35 1.14
C SER A 878 14.76 -31.94 1.25
N ASN A 879 15.02 -30.63 1.32
CA ASN A 879 16.35 -30.06 1.41
C ASN A 879 16.84 -29.90 2.86
N LEU A 880 16.04 -30.29 3.86
CA LEU A 880 16.40 -30.10 5.26
C LEU A 880 17.53 -31.06 5.69
N PRO A 881 18.57 -30.56 6.37
CA PRO A 881 19.57 -31.43 6.99
C PRO A 881 18.93 -32.25 8.08
N SER A 882 19.46 -33.44 8.35
CA SER A 882 18.89 -34.34 9.35
C SER A 882 19.97 -35.07 10.15
N LEU A 883 19.67 -35.38 11.41
CA LEU A 883 20.54 -36.15 12.29
C LEU A 883 19.95 -37.54 12.57
N PRO A 884 20.77 -38.58 12.75
CA PRO A 884 20.29 -39.88 13.18
C PRO A 884 19.58 -39.78 14.53
N ASN A 885 18.48 -40.50 14.69
CA ASN A 885 17.74 -40.62 15.94
C ASN A 885 18.05 -41.97 16.61
N LYS A 886 17.76 -42.07 17.92
CA LYS A 886 18.03 -43.29 18.72
C LYS A 886 17.25 -44.53 18.25
N LYS A 887 16.30 -44.40 17.32
CA LYS A 887 15.45 -45.47 16.78
C LYS A 887 15.84 -45.87 15.34
N GLY A 888 17.02 -45.47 14.86
CA GLY A 888 17.49 -45.80 13.50
C GLY A 888 16.93 -44.92 12.37
N GLY A 889 16.05 -43.95 12.67
CA GLY A 889 15.53 -42.99 11.70
C GLY A 889 16.32 -41.67 11.65
N ARG A 890 15.89 -40.72 10.82
CA ARG A 890 16.51 -39.38 10.70
C ARG A 890 15.57 -38.27 11.13
N THR A 891 16.06 -37.34 11.95
CA THR A 891 15.30 -36.17 12.43
C THR A 891 15.69 -34.93 11.64
N PRO A 892 14.76 -34.31 10.88
CA PRO A 892 15.06 -33.10 10.11
C PRO A 892 15.23 -31.87 11.01
N ILE A 893 16.24 -31.07 10.72
CA ILE A 893 16.57 -29.81 11.39
C ILE A 893 15.95 -28.68 10.58
N ARG A 894 14.98 -27.96 11.17
CA ARG A 894 14.34 -26.78 10.56
C ARG A 894 14.89 -25.45 11.06
N SER A 895 15.44 -25.48 12.26
CA SER A 895 15.97 -24.29 12.95
C SER A 895 17.07 -24.71 13.90
N ALA A 896 18.05 -23.84 14.10
CA ALA A 896 19.12 -24.06 15.05
C ALA A 896 19.25 -22.88 16.02
N ARG A 897 19.80 -23.14 17.20
CA ARG A 897 20.21 -22.08 18.12
C ARG A 897 21.57 -21.55 17.67
N ILE A 898 21.67 -20.24 17.51
CA ILE A 898 22.91 -19.55 17.16
C ILE A 898 23.36 -18.65 18.32
N GLU A 899 24.68 -18.50 18.44
CA GLU A 899 25.31 -17.58 19.38
C GLU A 899 25.49 -16.20 18.76
N ARG A 900 25.20 -15.16 19.53
CA ARG A 900 25.33 -13.77 19.07
C ARG A 900 25.69 -12.84 20.23
N ALA A 901 26.66 -11.96 19.99
CA ALA A 901 26.89 -10.79 20.82
C ALA A 901 25.79 -9.77 20.50
N GLN A 902 24.81 -9.63 21.40
CA GLN A 902 23.64 -8.77 21.21
C GLN A 902 23.32 -8.04 22.51
N SER A 903 23.31 -6.71 22.45
CA SER A 903 22.77 -5.89 23.53
C SER A 903 21.25 -6.00 23.55
N VAL A 904 20.69 -6.19 24.75
CA VAL A 904 19.27 -6.40 24.98
C VAL A 904 18.84 -5.71 26.27
N GLN A 905 17.58 -5.31 26.31
CA GLN A 905 16.88 -4.84 27.49
C GLN A 905 16.10 -6.00 28.12
N THR A 906 16.19 -6.13 29.44
CA THR A 906 15.31 -7.01 30.20
C THR A 906 13.96 -6.31 30.41
N ILE A 907 12.88 -7.00 30.04
CA ILE A 907 11.49 -6.56 30.24
C ILE A 907 10.70 -7.61 31.02
N GLY A 908 9.66 -7.18 31.72
CA GLY A 908 8.90 -8.06 32.63
C GLY A 908 9.67 -8.36 33.92
N LYS A 909 9.10 -9.23 34.76
CA LYS A 909 9.68 -9.66 36.04
C LYS A 909 9.40 -11.16 36.26
N GLY A 910 10.28 -11.82 37.01
CA GLY A 910 10.16 -13.25 37.36
C GLY A 910 9.92 -14.16 36.14
N PRO A 911 8.86 -14.98 36.10
CA PRO A 911 8.57 -15.91 35.00
C PRO A 911 8.27 -15.20 33.66
N ARG A 912 7.94 -13.91 33.70
CA ARG A 912 7.67 -13.06 32.52
C ARG A 912 8.89 -12.28 32.07
N GLU A 913 10.04 -12.47 32.71
CA GLU A 913 11.30 -11.87 32.28
C GLU A 913 11.63 -12.30 30.85
N ARG A 914 11.90 -11.33 29.99
CA ARG A 914 12.28 -11.52 28.60
C ARG A 914 13.43 -10.58 28.26
N HIS A 915 14.38 -11.04 27.44
CA HIS A 915 15.48 -10.21 26.96
C HIS A 915 15.27 -9.90 25.48
N VAL A 916 15.17 -8.61 25.16
CA VAL A 916 14.78 -8.13 23.82
C VAL A 916 15.74 -7.04 23.34
N ALA A 917 16.07 -7.02 22.06
CA ALA A 917 16.80 -5.89 21.48
C ALA A 917 15.85 -4.67 21.36
N LEU A 918 16.33 -3.48 21.74
CA LEU A 918 15.55 -2.25 21.56
C LEU A 918 15.45 -1.90 20.06
N ALA A 919 14.27 -1.45 19.63
CA ALA A 919 13.97 -1.34 18.20
C ALA A 919 14.39 0.00 17.57
N ALA A 920 14.37 1.09 18.35
CA ALA A 920 14.65 2.43 17.84
C ALA A 920 15.10 3.37 18.95
N ASN A 921 15.87 4.39 18.55
CA ASN A 921 16.20 5.55 19.39
C ASN A 921 15.19 6.67 19.13
N HIS A 922 14.79 7.40 20.18
CA HIS A 922 13.85 8.51 20.06
C HIS A 922 14.57 9.82 19.81
N HIS A 923 15.53 10.16 20.67
CA HIS A 923 16.30 11.40 20.60
C HIS A 923 17.64 11.25 21.32
N LEU A 924 18.52 12.21 21.09
CA LEU A 924 19.80 12.40 21.74
C LEU A 924 19.72 13.69 22.55
N GLU A 925 19.99 13.64 23.84
CA GLU A 925 20.12 14.82 24.70
C GLU A 925 21.58 15.29 24.60
N VAL A 926 21.83 16.52 24.16
CA VAL A 926 23.18 17.08 23.99
C VAL A 926 23.43 18.16 25.04
N TYR A 927 24.56 18.05 25.74
CA TYR A 927 24.95 18.99 26.79
C TYR A 927 26.47 19.21 26.78
N ALA A 928 26.90 20.39 27.22
CA ALA A 928 28.30 20.71 27.43
C ALA A 928 28.65 20.51 28.91
N ASN A 929 29.81 19.91 29.19
CA ASN A 929 30.45 20.01 30.50
C ASN A 929 31.10 21.38 30.64
N LEU A 930 31.00 21.96 31.83
CA LEU A 930 31.62 23.23 32.18
C LEU A 930 32.85 23.00 33.07
N ASP A 931 33.85 23.87 32.93
CA ASP A 931 34.96 23.96 33.88
C ASP A 931 34.57 24.70 35.17
N ASP A 932 35.56 25.04 36.00
CA ASP A 932 35.38 25.77 37.24
C ASP A 932 34.87 27.21 37.02
N ASP A 933 35.26 27.83 35.90
CA ASP A 933 34.93 29.22 35.53
C ASP A 933 33.57 29.32 34.80
N GLY A 934 33.01 28.18 34.39
CA GLY A 934 31.71 28.08 33.72
C GLY A 934 31.81 28.04 32.19
N ASP A 935 33.02 27.92 31.65
CA ASP A 935 33.30 27.82 30.23
C ASP A 935 33.10 26.40 29.70
N GLU A 936 32.73 26.29 28.42
CA GLU A 936 32.35 25.01 27.82
C GLU A 936 33.58 24.19 27.41
N MET A 937 33.81 23.07 28.10
CA MET A 937 34.93 22.17 27.81
C MET A 937 34.62 21.17 26.70
N ARG A 938 33.58 20.36 26.90
CA ARG A 938 33.34 19.17 26.07
C ARG A 938 31.85 18.88 25.94
N TRP A 939 31.40 18.66 24.71
CA TRP A 939 30.04 18.20 24.48
C TRP A 939 29.92 16.69 24.67
N GLN A 940 28.89 16.30 25.39
CA GLN A 940 28.47 14.93 25.62
C GLN A 940 27.04 14.72 25.14
N GLY A 941 26.68 13.45 24.95
CA GLY A 941 25.31 13.12 24.59
C GLY A 941 24.79 11.90 25.34
N ARG A 942 23.50 11.94 25.65
CA ARG A 942 22.74 10.81 26.20
C ARG A 942 21.71 10.34 25.20
N LEU A 943 21.89 9.12 24.71
CA LEU A 943 20.99 8.51 23.74
C LEU A 943 19.76 7.94 24.46
N VAL A 944 18.57 8.44 24.13
CA VAL A 944 17.32 7.99 24.72
C VAL A 944 16.60 7.05 23.74
N SER A 945 16.37 5.82 24.19
CA SER A 945 15.64 4.83 23.39
C SER A 945 14.14 5.13 23.32
N MET A 946 13.44 4.58 22.31
CA MET A 946 11.98 4.66 22.23
C MET A 946 11.30 3.97 23.43
N TYR A 947 11.94 2.93 23.99
CA TYR A 947 11.48 2.25 25.19
C TYR A 947 11.54 3.18 26.41
N GLU A 948 12.66 3.86 26.62
CA GLU A 948 12.85 4.81 27.72
C GLU A 948 11.93 6.02 27.59
N ALA A 949 11.83 6.63 26.40
CA ALA A 949 10.91 7.74 26.15
C ALA A 949 9.44 7.35 26.46
N MET A 950 9.02 6.14 26.07
CA MET A 950 7.69 5.62 26.40
C MET A 950 7.52 5.36 27.90
N ALA A 951 8.57 4.92 28.60
CA ALA A 951 8.55 4.73 30.05
C ALA A 951 8.37 6.08 30.77
N ARG A 952 9.12 7.12 30.38
CA ARG A 952 8.98 8.50 30.90
C ARG A 952 7.56 9.05 30.66
N VAL A 953 6.99 8.86 29.47
CA VAL A 953 5.58 9.23 29.19
C VAL A 953 4.57 8.49 30.07
N ARG A 954 4.82 7.22 30.40
CA ARG A 954 3.94 6.47 31.30
C ARG A 954 4.06 6.95 32.74
N ALA A 955 5.27 7.25 33.21
CA ALA A 955 5.53 7.81 34.53
C ALA A 955 4.80 9.16 34.70
N ARG A 956 4.91 10.06 33.71
CA ARG A 956 4.13 11.33 33.68
C ARG A 956 2.63 11.12 33.82
N LYS A 957 2.08 10.10 33.15
CA LYS A 957 0.63 9.81 33.21
C LYS A 957 0.16 9.31 34.57
N ILE A 958 1.05 8.80 35.41
CA ILE A 958 0.75 8.36 36.78
C ILE A 958 1.20 9.38 37.83
N GLY A 959 1.51 10.62 37.41
CA GLY A 959 1.81 11.74 38.30
C GLY A 959 3.31 12.00 38.57
N SER A 960 4.24 11.26 37.96
CA SER A 960 5.67 11.52 38.15
C SER A 960 6.15 12.73 37.32
N ASP A 961 6.92 13.62 37.92
CA ASP A 961 7.51 14.77 37.22
C ASP A 961 8.81 14.39 36.49
N VAL A 962 8.69 13.54 35.47
CA VAL A 962 9.85 13.06 34.68
C VAL A 962 9.76 13.60 33.27
N ALA A 963 10.70 14.44 32.84
CA ALA A 963 10.67 14.98 31.49
C ALA A 963 10.91 13.95 30.39
N VAL A 964 10.28 14.12 29.22
CA VAL A 964 10.56 13.23 28.07
C VAL A 964 11.97 13.49 27.55
N VAL A 965 12.36 14.76 27.47
CA VAL A 965 13.72 15.23 27.23
C VAL A 965 14.24 15.72 28.58
N GLU A 966 15.30 15.09 29.08
CA GLU A 966 15.97 15.55 30.28
C GLU A 966 16.89 16.72 29.93
N LYS A 967 16.82 17.81 30.71
CA LYS A 967 17.67 18.99 30.51
C LYS A 967 18.74 19.10 31.59
N ASP A 968 18.50 18.53 32.78
CA ASP A 968 19.49 18.51 33.85
C ASP A 968 20.35 17.25 33.77
N HIS A 969 21.64 17.43 33.50
CA HIS A 969 22.62 16.35 33.44
C HIS A 969 23.61 16.37 34.60
N GLY A 970 23.27 17.09 35.68
CA GLY A 970 24.07 17.23 36.88
C GLY A 970 24.80 18.57 36.97
N LYS A 971 25.53 18.75 38.07
CA LYS A 971 26.31 19.98 38.35
C LYS A 971 27.34 20.22 37.25
N ARG A 972 27.56 21.50 36.90
CA ARG A 972 28.51 21.95 35.86
C ARG A 972 28.23 21.36 34.48
N THR A 973 26.95 21.28 34.13
CA THR A 973 26.53 20.95 32.77
C THR A 973 25.61 22.03 32.22
N LYS A 974 25.67 22.26 30.92
CA LYS A 974 24.82 23.20 30.19
C LYS A 974 24.13 22.45 29.05
N PHE A 975 22.82 22.29 29.16
CA PHE A 975 22.02 21.71 28.09
C PHE A 975 22.13 22.54 26.82
N LYS A 976 22.29 21.88 25.68
CA LYS A 976 22.37 22.53 24.37
C LYS A 976 21.06 22.42 23.63
N PHE A 977 20.65 21.20 23.34
CA PHE A 977 19.42 20.87 22.64
C PHE A 977 19.22 19.34 22.65
N SER A 978 18.02 18.92 22.25
CA SER A 978 17.75 17.54 21.88
C SER A 978 17.90 17.36 20.37
N LEU A 979 18.35 16.20 19.90
CA LEU A 979 18.39 15.85 18.48
C LEU A 979 17.61 14.57 18.17
N ALA A 980 16.70 14.65 17.22
CA ALA A 980 15.94 13.53 16.68
C ALA A 980 16.15 13.39 15.16
N PRO A 981 15.97 12.19 14.59
CA PRO A 981 15.95 12.03 13.14
C PRO A 981 14.89 12.92 12.47
N GLY A 982 15.28 13.59 11.39
CA GLY A 982 14.47 14.54 10.63
C GLY A 982 14.66 16.00 11.06
N GLU A 983 15.41 16.27 12.13
CA GLU A 983 15.73 17.63 12.57
C GLU A 983 16.86 18.26 11.76
N THR A 984 16.83 19.58 11.66
CA THR A 984 17.85 20.36 10.95
C THR A 984 18.90 20.86 11.93
N ILE A 985 20.16 20.66 11.56
CA ILE A 985 21.31 21.27 12.22
C ILE A 985 22.03 22.15 11.21
N GLU A 986 22.68 23.18 11.73
CA GLU A 986 23.59 24.04 11.00
C GLU A 986 25.00 23.77 11.51
N LEU A 987 25.96 23.63 10.59
CA LEU A 987 27.37 23.42 10.90
C LEU A 987 28.21 24.50 10.21
N GLN A 988 29.26 24.95 10.89
CA GLN A 988 30.27 25.82 10.30
C GLN A 988 31.19 24.99 9.40
N GLU A 989 31.39 25.44 8.16
CA GLU A 989 32.39 24.85 7.26
C GLU A 989 33.76 25.52 7.49
N PRO A 990 34.89 24.78 7.43
CA PRO A 990 36.22 25.33 7.73
C PRO A 990 36.64 26.55 6.89
N GLN A 991 36.06 26.73 5.70
CA GLN A 991 36.41 27.78 4.73
C GLN A 991 35.17 28.34 4.01
N GLY A 992 34.00 28.32 4.65
CA GLY A 992 32.76 28.75 3.99
C GLY A 992 31.62 29.13 4.93
N GLU A 993 30.52 29.58 4.33
CA GLU A 993 29.29 29.92 5.03
C GLU A 993 28.67 28.70 5.74
N PRO A 994 27.95 28.91 6.86
CA PRO A 994 27.24 27.85 7.55
C PRO A 994 26.32 27.07 6.61
N ARG A 995 26.32 25.74 6.74
CA ARG A 995 25.47 24.85 5.93
C ARG A 995 24.47 24.09 6.77
N LEU A 996 23.31 23.84 6.16
CA LEU A 996 22.21 23.12 6.79
C LEU A 996 22.23 21.63 6.43
N TYR A 997 22.03 20.79 7.44
CA TYR A 997 21.97 19.34 7.30
C TYR A 997 20.74 18.77 8.01
N ILE A 998 20.18 17.70 7.44
CA ILE A 998 19.14 16.90 8.10
C ILE A 998 19.77 15.71 8.82
N VAL A 999 19.45 15.57 10.10
CA VAL A 999 19.78 14.39 10.89
C VAL A 999 19.02 13.18 10.34
N ARG A 1000 19.74 12.17 9.86
CA ARG A 1000 19.15 10.94 9.31
C ARG A 1000 19.04 9.82 10.34
N SER A 1001 19.97 9.73 11.28
CA SER A 1001 19.89 8.77 12.37
C SER A 1001 20.78 9.14 13.55
N ILE A 1002 20.40 8.65 14.72
CA ILE A 1002 21.18 8.73 15.96
C ILE A 1002 21.42 7.30 16.46
N SER A 1003 22.65 7.00 16.84
CA SER A 1003 23.05 5.66 17.26
C SER A 1003 24.16 5.71 18.29
N GLN A 1004 24.54 4.55 18.83
CA GLN A 1004 25.68 4.42 19.72
C GLN A 1004 26.83 3.76 18.96
N GLU A 1005 28.05 4.27 19.16
CA GLU A 1005 29.24 3.72 18.56
C GLU A 1005 29.47 2.26 18.99
N ARG A 1006 29.93 1.43 18.05
CA ARG A 1006 30.39 0.08 18.36
C ARG A 1006 31.86 0.14 18.72
N THR A 1007 32.20 0.26 20.00
CA THR A 1007 33.60 0.25 20.43
C THR A 1007 34.15 -1.18 20.50
N SER A 1008 35.40 -1.35 20.06
CA SER A 1008 36.23 -2.52 20.32
C SER A 1008 37.43 -2.04 21.15
N GLY A 1009 37.62 -2.56 22.36
CA GLY A 1009 38.81 -2.25 23.17
C GLY A 1009 38.66 -1.29 24.36
N GLY A 1010 37.52 -1.26 25.04
CA GLY A 1010 37.41 -0.66 26.39
C GLY A 1010 37.11 0.84 26.46
N ARG A 1011 37.09 1.58 25.33
CA ARG A 1011 36.54 2.96 25.29
C ARG A 1011 35.02 2.95 25.52
N ARG A 1012 34.55 3.91 26.33
CA ARG A 1012 33.11 4.17 26.50
C ARG A 1012 32.50 4.56 25.14
N PRO A 1013 31.45 3.87 24.68
CA PRO A 1013 30.86 4.14 23.37
C PRO A 1013 30.13 5.48 23.33
N ALA A 1014 30.55 6.37 22.44
CA ALA A 1014 29.95 7.68 22.26
C ALA A 1014 28.70 7.62 21.36
N PRO A 1015 27.69 8.48 21.56
CA PRO A 1015 26.62 8.64 20.59
C PRO A 1015 27.14 9.24 19.28
N ILE A 1016 26.56 8.77 18.17
CA ILE A 1016 26.89 9.17 16.81
C ILE A 1016 25.64 9.77 16.16
N VAL A 1017 25.83 10.90 15.48
CA VAL A 1017 24.84 11.56 14.63
C VAL A 1017 25.25 11.33 13.18
N GLU A 1018 24.32 10.79 12.38
CA GLU A 1018 24.44 10.69 10.92
C GLU A 1018 23.54 11.74 10.28
N PHE A 1019 24.07 12.51 9.32
CA PHE A 1019 23.37 13.64 8.69
C PHE A 1019 23.79 13.82 7.22
N VAL A 1020 22.98 14.54 6.45
CA VAL A 1020 23.24 14.86 5.02
C VAL A 1020 22.76 16.26 4.72
N ASP A 1021 23.30 16.90 3.67
CA ASP A 1021 22.84 18.23 3.22
C ASP A 1021 21.32 18.22 3.01
N VAL A 1022 20.63 19.30 3.43
CA VAL A 1022 19.17 19.41 3.29
C VAL A 1022 18.67 19.29 1.84
N ARG A 1023 19.53 19.56 0.86
CA ARG A 1023 19.27 19.48 -0.58
C ARG A 1023 19.35 18.06 -1.13
N ASP A 1024 20.13 17.16 -0.52
CA ASP A 1024 20.43 15.85 -1.11
C ASP A 1024 19.20 14.90 -1.09
N ALA A 1025 18.75 14.53 -2.29
CA ALA A 1025 17.60 13.68 -2.55
C ALA A 1025 17.98 12.24 -2.97
N ARG A 1026 19.28 11.93 -3.06
CA ARG A 1026 19.75 10.60 -3.49
C ARG A 1026 19.36 9.52 -2.50
N LEU A 1027 19.38 8.28 -2.96
CA LEU A 1027 19.20 7.14 -2.06
C LEU A 1027 20.40 7.02 -1.11
N LYS A 1028 20.15 6.54 0.12
CA LYS A 1028 21.19 6.36 1.15
C LYS A 1028 22.45 5.64 0.65
N LYS A 1029 22.29 4.66 -0.24
CA LYS A 1029 23.42 3.92 -0.81
C LYS A 1029 24.30 4.83 -1.66
N ASP A 1030 23.69 5.66 -2.49
CA ASP A 1030 24.38 6.52 -3.45
C ASP A 1030 25.07 7.69 -2.75
N ILE A 1031 24.42 8.29 -1.74
CA ILE A 1031 25.05 9.32 -0.88
C ILE A 1031 26.30 8.77 -0.20
N LYS A 1032 26.24 7.54 0.32
CA LYS A 1032 27.38 6.89 0.96
C LYS A 1032 28.50 6.58 -0.03
N THR A 1033 28.16 6.15 -1.24
CA THR A 1033 29.15 5.94 -2.31
C THR A 1033 29.82 7.24 -2.72
N ALA A 1034 29.08 8.36 -2.74
CA ALA A 1034 29.60 9.69 -3.04
C ALA A 1034 30.31 10.38 -1.86
N ASN A 1035 30.52 9.68 -0.73
CA ASN A 1035 31.13 10.22 0.50
C ASN A 1035 30.45 11.49 1.07
N ALA A 1036 29.20 11.77 0.69
CA ALA A 1036 28.42 12.92 1.17
C ALA A 1036 27.64 12.62 2.47
N TRP A 1037 27.86 11.44 3.07
CA TRP A 1037 27.16 11.00 4.28
C TRP A 1037 27.95 11.40 5.53
N GLY A 1038 27.50 12.47 6.19
CA GLY A 1038 28.06 12.95 7.45
C GLY A 1038 27.87 11.93 8.57
N LYS A 1039 28.94 11.67 9.32
CA LYS A 1039 28.94 10.84 10.53
C LYS A 1039 29.92 11.41 11.55
N ARG A 1040 29.42 11.86 12.70
CA ARG A 1040 30.23 12.48 13.77
C ARG A 1040 29.76 12.04 15.15
N ALA A 1041 30.69 11.96 16.09
CA ALA A 1041 30.38 11.89 17.51
C ALA A 1041 29.88 13.26 18.02
N VAL A 1042 29.37 13.31 19.25
CA VAL A 1042 28.79 14.55 19.80
C VAL A 1042 29.81 15.67 20.01
N ASN A 1043 31.02 15.37 20.52
CA ASN A 1043 32.02 16.42 20.78
C ASN A 1043 32.46 17.18 19.52
N PRO A 1044 32.85 16.50 18.42
CA PRO A 1044 33.23 17.19 17.19
C PRO A 1044 32.11 18.04 16.57
N LEU A 1045 30.84 17.82 16.93
CA LEU A 1045 29.76 18.72 16.49
C LEU A 1045 29.86 20.09 17.17
N GLY A 1046 30.24 20.13 18.46
CA GLY A 1046 30.46 21.40 19.17
C GLY A 1046 31.62 22.20 18.57
N GLU A 1047 32.71 21.53 18.22
CA GLU A 1047 33.88 22.12 17.54
C GLU A 1047 33.52 22.70 16.15
N LEU A 1048 32.54 22.11 15.46
CA LEU A 1048 32.00 22.59 14.20
C LEU A 1048 30.92 23.68 14.36
N GLY A 1049 30.77 24.25 15.56
CA GLY A 1049 29.78 25.29 15.83
C GLY A 1049 28.33 24.82 15.63
N CYS A 1050 28.03 23.54 15.88
CA CYS A 1050 26.73 22.96 15.58
C CYS A 1050 25.58 23.68 16.30
N ARG A 1051 24.60 24.16 15.52
CA ARG A 1051 23.36 24.74 16.05
C ARG A 1051 22.16 23.94 15.57
N LYS A 1052 21.18 23.74 16.45
CA LYS A 1052 19.88 23.23 16.05
C LYS A 1052 19.03 24.38 15.52
N VAL A 1053 18.40 24.19 14.35
CA VAL A 1053 17.55 25.20 13.74
C VAL A 1053 16.18 24.63 13.37
N LEU A 1054 15.17 25.50 13.34
CA LEU A 1054 13.84 25.20 12.85
C LEU A 1054 13.68 25.76 11.44
N VAL A 1055 13.28 24.92 10.49
CA VAL A 1055 12.96 25.34 9.12
C VAL A 1055 11.44 25.33 8.93
N SER A 1056 10.85 26.48 8.60
CA SER A 1056 9.41 26.62 8.35
C SER A 1056 8.97 25.84 7.10
N PRO A 1057 7.67 25.61 6.87
CA PRO A 1057 7.19 24.94 5.65
C PRO A 1057 7.61 25.62 4.34
N VAL A 1058 7.95 26.91 4.38
CA VAL A 1058 8.38 27.71 3.22
C VAL A 1058 9.88 27.98 3.21
N GLY A 1059 10.67 27.30 4.05
CA GLY A 1059 12.14 27.39 4.02
C GLY A 1059 12.75 28.51 4.87
N GLU A 1060 11.98 29.18 5.73
CA GLU A 1060 12.56 30.18 6.63
C GLU A 1060 13.26 29.51 7.82
N VAL A 1061 14.46 29.97 8.14
CA VAL A 1061 15.30 29.41 9.20
C VAL A 1061 15.14 30.24 10.47
N PHE A 1062 14.86 29.56 11.59
CA PHE A 1062 14.75 30.16 12.91
C PHE A 1062 15.66 29.41 13.89
N PRO A 1063 16.19 30.07 14.94
CA PRO A 1063 16.82 29.38 16.05
C PRO A 1063 15.86 28.36 16.68
N ALA A 1064 16.33 27.14 16.99
CA ALA A 1064 15.53 26.20 17.74
C ALA A 1064 15.67 26.48 19.24
N HIS A 1065 14.63 27.04 19.86
CA HIS A 1065 14.55 27.19 21.31
C HIS A 1065 14.07 25.87 21.93
N ASP A 1066 15.01 25.07 22.46
CA ASP A 1066 14.75 23.70 22.97
C ASP A 1066 14.62 23.63 24.49
#